data_AF-A0A094HVQ6-F1
#
_entry.id   AF-A0A094HVQ6-F1
#
_cell.length_a   1.000
_cell.length_b   1.000
_cell.length_c   1.000
_cell.angle_alpha   90.00
_cell.angle_beta   90.00
_cell.angle_gamma   90.00
#
_symmetry.space_group_name_H-M   'P 1'
#
loop_
_entity.id
_entity.type
_entity.pdbx_description
1 polymer ?
#
loop_
_entity_poly.entity_id
_entity_poly.type
_entity_poly.pdbx_seq_one_letter_code
_entity_poly.pdbx_strand_id
1 'polypeptide(L)'
;MAEINIEVIVDTICPFCYIAQKRITTAIEKYERRHPGYSVVIQWLPFLLQPNPPNAPMELSAFLASRFGPAGAEQKRKTEEELGHDEGIKFNFNRMISNTFDSHRMIHLAGKTSSAAQSSFVQKIFKGHFEDGEDLASHAFLIQSAVDSGMDRTEAVDYLNSNEGTHEVEEKIQEAGKTGLRGVPHIVIGGSYPISGHYNVDTLLRVLEKIRSDEISQEGFWVSVAVTPKLARGVAARKGDVTGHYLDAHFAPGRLCSRRMICRYDSIVSSSSASTLSPDPRLEVPPNSDAFTPLHIKTAIIRRLSGVSPKDVTSTYSRTIEPWFPVISEPKLCNNLSSNWHDATLGLAVLCLAIYLFSTPPPLRPEEERASSDFMSLYLCAKGWIVSIEGLGINSLEVVQSRLLITLFEVAHGLYPAAYISIGATVRAAEALDAYSGADVALSLSISKDVDKEESMRTWIGILVLDRCLDFVDVPFDLRYIAIENGKWPPVTRGRTFPDLSLYVRSQASTSTSSPCPPFSRLFEASDLLDKAHTALNEPTASHSFNMEEVILVVKTLSSFETLLRQEIPEKSKLYASDLTICTIGLLLSFESGSKAQCIDEDMRNCHNLAQGSLESLVEVIVKMIEPFSGGEDNMDVRILPPFVIYLVYKVAAIVTERVWIDGGSRRSFQRLKALRDALQLMSQRWLAGERYLNLLNEDTTPRIWKALEEVGV
;
A
#
# COMPACT_ATOMS: atom_id res chain seq x y z
N MET A 1 5.44 18.83 40.15
CA MET A 1 4.77 19.15 38.88
C MET A 1 4.77 17.89 38.07
N ALA A 2 3.66 17.54 37.43
CA ALA A 2 3.61 16.41 36.51
C ALA A 2 4.26 16.85 35.19
N GLU A 3 5.03 15.97 34.56
CA GLU A 3 5.86 16.31 33.40
C GLU A 3 5.38 15.59 32.15
N ILE A 4 5.16 16.33 31.06
CA ILE A 4 4.83 15.78 29.74
C ILE A 4 6.02 15.96 28.82
N ASN A 5 6.52 14.85 28.26
CA ASN A 5 7.65 14.86 27.33
C ASN A 5 7.17 15.03 25.88
N ILE A 6 7.87 15.87 25.11
CA ILE A 6 7.69 16.04 23.66
C ILE A 6 9.04 15.81 22.98
N GLU A 7 9.12 14.84 22.08
CA GLU A 7 10.26 14.69 21.20
C GLU A 7 9.91 15.27 19.83
N VAL A 8 10.82 16.05 19.24
CA VAL A 8 10.61 16.65 17.91
C VAL A 8 11.83 16.38 17.05
N ILE A 9 11.65 15.51 16.05
CA ILE A 9 12.66 15.22 15.04
C ILE A 9 12.56 16.30 13.95
N VAL A 10 13.66 17.02 13.72
CA VAL A 10 13.73 18.19 12.85
C VAL A 10 14.99 18.20 11.99
N ASP A 11 14.94 18.95 10.89
CA ASP A 11 16.13 19.43 10.18
C ASP A 11 16.14 20.96 10.22
N THR A 12 17.29 21.57 10.49
CA THR A 12 17.39 23.03 10.66
C THR A 12 17.16 23.80 9.35
N ILE A 13 17.30 23.13 8.19
CA ILE A 13 17.03 23.71 6.86
C ILE A 13 15.54 23.65 6.46
N CYS A 14 14.70 22.96 7.23
CA CYS A 14 13.30 22.72 6.87
C CYS A 14 12.39 23.87 7.32
N PRO A 15 11.72 24.61 6.40
CA PRO A 15 10.84 25.72 6.78
C PRO A 15 9.62 25.26 7.60
N PHE A 16 9.10 24.05 7.34
CA PHE A 16 8.00 23.48 8.11
C PHE A 16 8.39 23.14 9.55
N CYS A 17 9.67 22.84 9.82
CA CYS A 17 10.16 22.65 11.18
C CYS A 17 10.14 23.97 11.97
N TYR A 18 10.41 25.11 11.31
CA TYR A 18 10.29 26.41 11.97
C TYR A 18 8.84 26.77 12.31
N ILE A 19 7.92 26.54 11.38
CA ILE A 19 6.47 26.70 11.62
C ILE A 19 6.02 25.83 12.80
N ALA A 20 6.39 24.54 12.81
CA ALA A 20 6.07 23.65 13.93
C ALA A 20 6.67 24.14 15.25
N GLN A 21 7.91 24.64 15.24
CA GLN A 21 8.54 25.19 16.45
C GLN A 21 7.74 26.35 17.04
N LYS A 22 7.25 27.30 16.22
CA LYS A 22 6.38 28.40 16.68
C LYS A 22 5.07 27.90 17.26
N ARG A 23 4.43 26.93 16.59
CA ARG A 23 3.17 26.33 17.02
C ARG A 23 3.30 25.57 18.33
N ILE A 24 4.34 24.76 18.47
CA ILE A 24 4.64 23.98 19.68
C ILE A 24 4.92 24.92 20.85
N THR A 25 5.76 25.93 20.67
CA THR A 25 6.07 26.92 21.71
C THR A 25 4.78 27.61 22.19
N THR A 26 3.95 28.07 21.26
CA THR A 26 2.66 28.71 21.58
C THR A 26 1.71 27.75 22.30
N ALA A 27 1.68 26.47 21.91
CA ALA A 27 0.84 25.46 22.54
C ALA A 27 1.30 25.17 23.98
N ILE A 28 2.60 25.02 24.21
CA ILE A 28 3.19 24.80 25.54
C ILE A 28 2.86 25.97 26.47
N GLU A 29 3.13 27.21 26.04
CA GLU A 29 2.83 28.41 26.85
C GLU A 29 1.35 28.52 27.21
N LYS A 30 0.45 28.21 26.26
CA LYS A 30 -0.99 28.20 26.52
C LYS A 30 -1.39 27.08 27.47
N TYR A 31 -0.75 25.91 27.38
CA TYR A 31 -1.04 24.76 28.22
C TYR A 31 -0.58 24.97 29.66
N GLU A 32 0.67 25.35 29.89
CA GLU A 32 1.22 25.58 31.23
C GLU A 32 0.51 26.73 31.96
N ARG A 33 0.06 27.76 31.22
CA ARG A 33 -0.79 28.82 31.78
C ARG A 33 -2.15 28.31 32.26
N ARG A 34 -2.73 27.31 31.59
CA ARG A 34 -4.00 26.68 32.00
C ARG A 34 -3.79 25.67 33.13
N HIS A 35 -2.61 25.04 33.18
CA HIS A 35 -2.29 23.94 34.08
C HIS A 35 -0.99 24.20 34.84
N PRO A 36 -0.96 25.12 35.83
CA PRO A 36 0.25 25.49 36.56
C PRO A 36 0.88 24.36 37.39
N GLY A 37 0.22 23.19 37.50
CA GLY A 37 0.76 21.98 38.11
C GLY A 37 1.53 21.06 37.15
N TYR A 38 1.54 21.38 35.85
CA TYR A 38 2.18 20.60 34.80
C TYR A 38 3.30 21.39 34.15
N SER A 39 4.38 20.70 33.80
CA SER A 39 5.50 21.24 33.01
C SER A 39 5.67 20.41 31.75
N VAL A 40 5.93 21.05 30.61
CA VAL A 40 6.20 20.35 29.35
C VAL A 40 7.69 20.42 29.04
N VAL A 41 8.33 19.25 28.91
CA VAL A 41 9.74 19.14 28.54
C VAL A 41 9.83 18.72 27.08
N ILE A 42 10.61 19.46 26.31
CA ILE A 42 10.78 19.23 24.87
C ILE A 42 12.23 18.84 24.57
N GLN A 43 12.40 17.86 23.68
CA GLN A 43 13.67 17.43 23.16
C GLN A 43 13.69 17.53 21.63
N TRP A 44 14.70 18.21 21.11
CA TRP A 44 14.91 18.36 19.67
C TRP A 44 15.92 17.31 19.19
N LEU A 45 15.52 16.52 18.21
CA LEU A 45 16.26 15.39 17.68
C LEU A 45 16.65 15.64 16.21
N PRO A 46 17.85 15.20 15.78
CA PRO A 46 18.37 15.52 14.46
C PRO A 46 17.81 14.63 13.35
N PHE A 47 17.61 15.21 12.17
CA PHE A 47 17.37 14.53 10.90
C PHE A 47 18.00 15.32 9.77
N LEU A 48 18.43 14.65 8.69
CA LEU A 48 18.98 15.28 7.50
C LEU A 48 18.06 15.03 6.30
N LEU A 49 17.34 16.06 5.86
CA LEU A 49 16.64 16.07 4.58
C LEU A 49 17.61 15.99 3.39
N GLN A 50 18.85 16.42 3.61
CA GLN A 50 19.93 16.38 2.64
C GLN A 50 21.13 15.62 3.20
N PRO A 51 21.16 14.27 3.06
CA PRO A 51 22.30 13.49 3.50
C PRO A 51 23.60 13.83 2.76
N ASN A 52 23.47 14.33 1.53
CA ASN A 52 24.59 14.79 0.69
C ASN A 52 24.43 16.30 0.41
N PRO A 53 24.76 17.18 1.37
CA PRO A 53 24.65 18.62 1.19
C PRO A 53 25.71 19.13 0.17
N PRO A 54 25.50 20.32 -0.42
CA PRO A 54 26.48 20.89 -1.34
C PRO A 54 27.82 21.19 -0.62
N ASN A 55 28.94 21.03 -1.34
CA ASN A 55 30.29 21.28 -0.80
C ASN A 55 30.56 22.75 -0.44
N ALA A 56 29.74 23.67 -0.95
CA ALA A 56 29.79 25.10 -0.65
C ALA A 56 28.35 25.63 -0.53
N PRO A 57 28.14 26.71 0.25
CA PRO A 57 26.83 27.36 0.36
C PRO A 57 26.25 27.71 -1.01
N MET A 58 24.95 27.47 -1.19
CA MET A 58 24.21 27.74 -2.43
C MET A 58 22.99 28.62 -2.16
N GLU A 59 22.74 29.64 -2.99
CA GLU A 59 21.52 30.44 -2.92
C GLU A 59 20.25 29.58 -2.94
N LEU A 60 19.28 29.85 -2.05
CA LEU A 60 18.01 29.12 -1.98
C LEU A 60 17.32 29.04 -3.35
N SER A 61 17.32 30.13 -4.10
CA SER A 61 16.69 30.20 -5.43
C SER A 61 17.32 29.21 -6.43
N ALA A 62 18.66 29.14 -6.46
CA ALA A 62 19.41 28.20 -7.28
C ALA A 62 19.18 26.75 -6.82
N PHE A 63 19.18 26.54 -5.50
CA PHE A 63 18.94 25.25 -4.90
C PHE A 63 17.55 24.70 -5.27
N LEU A 64 16.49 25.49 -5.03
CA LEU A 64 15.13 25.10 -5.37
C LEU A 64 14.94 24.87 -6.87
N ALA A 65 15.54 25.72 -7.72
CA ALA A 65 15.46 25.56 -9.18
C ALA A 65 16.16 24.28 -9.66
N SER A 66 17.30 23.91 -9.06
CA SER A 66 18.02 22.68 -9.40
C SER A 66 17.22 21.42 -9.05
N ARG A 67 16.44 21.47 -7.96
CA ARG A 67 15.71 20.31 -7.42
C ARG A 67 14.29 20.17 -7.98
N PHE A 68 13.61 21.29 -8.25
CA PHE A 68 12.19 21.31 -8.60
C PHE A 68 11.89 22.04 -9.92
N GLY A 69 12.91 22.56 -10.61
CA GLY A 69 12.73 23.42 -11.78
C GLY A 69 12.24 24.84 -11.41
N PRO A 70 12.26 25.80 -12.37
CA PRO A 70 11.89 27.20 -12.10
C PRO A 70 10.47 27.38 -11.56
N ALA A 71 9.49 26.66 -12.12
CA ALA A 71 8.09 26.74 -11.68
C ALA A 71 7.89 26.10 -10.29
N GLY A 72 8.53 24.95 -10.03
CA GLY A 72 8.48 24.30 -8.72
C GLY A 72 9.17 25.12 -7.63
N ALA A 73 10.25 25.83 -7.97
CA ALA A 73 10.93 26.74 -7.05
C ALA A 73 10.02 27.90 -6.60
N GLU A 74 9.33 28.53 -7.55
CA GLU A 74 8.37 29.59 -7.23
C GLU A 74 7.22 29.09 -6.37
N GLN A 75 6.65 27.94 -6.71
CA GLN A 75 5.57 27.33 -5.92
C GLN A 75 6.02 27.04 -4.48
N LYS A 76 7.23 26.51 -4.28
CA LYS A 76 7.76 26.23 -2.94
C LYS A 76 7.97 27.51 -2.13
N ARG A 77 8.46 28.59 -2.76
CA ARG A 77 8.56 29.90 -2.10
C ARG A 77 7.19 30.41 -1.65
N LYS A 78 6.19 30.36 -2.53
CA LYS A 78 4.83 30.82 -2.24
C LYS A 78 4.20 30.05 -1.09
N THR A 79 4.31 28.71 -1.11
CA THR A 79 3.81 27.87 -0.01
C THR A 79 4.51 28.16 1.32
N GLU A 80 5.83 28.38 1.30
CA GLU A 80 6.59 28.76 2.49
C GLU A 80 6.12 30.12 3.03
N GLU A 81 5.93 31.11 2.16
CA GLU A 81 5.42 32.44 2.53
C GLU A 81 4.01 32.39 3.12
N GLU A 82 3.08 31.69 2.46
CA GLU A 82 1.69 31.55 2.89
C GLU A 82 1.58 30.90 4.27
N LEU A 83 2.31 29.81 4.51
CA LEU A 83 2.27 29.11 5.80
C LEU A 83 3.03 29.85 6.91
N GLY A 84 4.05 30.62 6.55
CA GLY A 84 4.77 31.47 7.50
C GLY A 84 3.97 32.66 7.97
N HIS A 85 3.14 33.23 7.09
CA HIS A 85 2.35 34.42 7.36
C HIS A 85 1.45 34.25 8.59
N ASP A 86 0.77 33.11 8.72
CA ASP A 86 -0.14 32.82 9.84
C ASP A 86 0.60 32.73 11.20
N GLU A 87 1.90 32.42 11.19
CA GLU A 87 2.75 32.37 12.37
C GLU A 87 3.60 33.63 12.58
N GLY A 88 3.39 34.66 11.74
CA GLY A 88 4.13 35.92 11.77
C GLY A 88 5.59 35.80 11.32
N ILE A 89 5.93 34.77 10.53
CA ILE A 89 7.29 34.55 10.01
C ILE A 89 7.48 35.39 8.74
N LYS A 90 8.55 36.20 8.72
CA LYS A 90 8.96 36.96 7.54
C LYS A 90 10.13 36.27 6.87
N PHE A 91 9.83 35.31 5.99
CA PHE A 91 10.87 34.52 5.34
C PHE A 91 11.79 35.38 4.46
N ASN A 92 13.09 35.25 4.70
CA ASN A 92 14.16 35.75 3.85
C ASN A 92 14.47 34.70 2.77
N PHE A 93 14.07 35.00 1.53
CA PHE A 93 14.28 34.12 0.38
C PHE A 93 15.66 34.29 -0.29
N ASN A 94 16.50 35.20 0.21
CA ASN A 94 17.89 35.40 -0.22
C ASN A 94 18.89 34.66 0.69
N ARG A 95 18.42 33.69 1.48
CA ARG A 95 19.25 32.89 2.40
C ARG A 95 20.01 31.79 1.65
N MET A 96 21.09 31.32 2.27
CA MET A 96 21.97 30.26 1.74
C MET A 96 21.58 28.87 2.24
N ILE A 97 21.69 27.87 1.38
CA ILE A 97 21.55 26.44 1.69
C ILE A 97 22.94 25.83 1.85
N SER A 98 23.19 25.31 3.05
CA SER A 98 24.48 24.77 3.49
C SER A 98 24.30 23.46 4.26
N ASN A 99 25.41 22.83 4.64
CA ASN A 99 25.41 21.65 5.50
C ASN A 99 24.85 22.01 6.90
N THR A 100 23.90 21.22 7.40
CA THR A 100 23.24 21.38 8.72
C THR A 100 23.82 20.49 9.80
N PHE A 101 24.90 19.74 9.54
CA PHE A 101 25.42 18.81 10.52
C PHE A 101 25.94 19.51 11.80
N ASP A 102 26.69 20.61 11.64
CA ASP A 102 27.20 21.36 12.78
C ASP A 102 26.09 22.09 13.56
N SER A 103 25.00 22.51 12.91
CA SER A 103 23.84 23.05 13.62
C SER A 103 23.16 21.96 14.47
N HIS A 104 23.05 20.72 13.96
CA HIS A 104 22.56 19.57 14.73
C HIS A 104 23.49 19.19 15.89
N ARG A 105 24.81 19.25 15.70
CA ARG A 105 25.80 19.08 16.78
C ARG A 105 25.62 20.12 17.88
N MET A 106 25.36 21.37 17.53
CA MET A 106 25.10 22.43 18.50
C MET A 106 23.74 22.29 19.21
N ILE A 107 22.70 21.78 18.53
CA ILE A 107 21.43 21.39 19.18
C ILE A 107 21.67 20.29 20.22
N HIS A 108 22.53 19.32 19.92
CA HIS A 108 22.91 18.28 20.88
C HIS A 108 23.63 18.87 22.10
N LEU A 109 24.62 19.74 21.88
CA LEU A 109 25.34 20.42 22.97
C LEU A 109 24.40 21.24 23.85
N ALA A 110 23.50 22.04 23.24
CA ALA A 110 22.51 22.82 23.98
C ALA A 110 21.59 21.94 24.85
N GLY A 111 21.26 20.74 24.35
CA GLY A 111 20.52 19.72 25.10
C GLY A 111 21.27 19.16 26.32
N LYS A 112 22.61 19.12 26.29
CA LYS A 112 23.43 18.77 27.46
C LYS A 112 23.36 19.84 28.55
N THR A 113 23.16 21.12 28.17
CA THR A 113 22.98 22.22 29.12
C THR A 113 21.61 22.19 29.77
N SER A 114 20.52 22.22 28.98
CA SER A 114 19.15 22.02 29.45
C SER A 114 18.15 21.97 28.28
N SER A 115 16.96 21.42 28.50
CA SER A 115 15.85 21.47 27.52
C SER A 115 15.47 22.91 27.13
N ALA A 116 15.55 23.85 28.08
CA ALA A 116 15.29 25.27 27.84
C ALA A 116 16.37 25.91 26.96
N ALA A 117 17.65 25.63 27.23
CA ALA A 117 18.76 26.08 26.40
C ALA A 117 18.66 25.50 24.97
N GLN A 118 18.33 24.22 24.84
CA GLN A 118 18.11 23.57 23.55
C GLN A 118 17.00 24.23 22.74
N SER A 119 15.85 24.49 23.36
CA SER A 119 14.72 25.13 22.68
C SER A 119 15.00 26.57 22.31
N SER A 120 15.67 27.31 23.20
CA SER A 120 16.13 28.67 22.91
C SER A 120 17.08 28.69 21.71
N PHE A 121 18.01 27.73 21.65
CA PHE A 121 18.98 27.63 20.57
C PHE A 121 18.29 27.33 19.24
N VAL A 122 17.40 26.32 19.21
CA VAL A 122 16.60 25.97 18.03
C VAL A 122 15.78 27.17 17.53
N GLN A 123 15.13 27.91 18.44
CA GLN A 123 14.38 29.11 18.09
C GLN A 123 15.27 30.19 17.46
N LYS A 124 16.47 30.40 18.00
CA LYS A 124 17.43 31.40 17.50
C LYS A 124 17.99 31.04 16.13
N ILE A 125 18.42 29.80 15.93
CA ILE A 125 18.98 29.38 14.64
C ILE A 125 17.90 29.38 13.54
N PHE A 126 16.67 28.99 13.87
CA PHE A 126 15.57 29.08 12.92
C PHE A 126 15.27 30.52 12.55
N LYS A 127 15.13 31.42 13.52
CA LYS A 127 14.90 32.84 13.23
C LYS A 127 16.05 33.43 12.42
N GLY A 128 17.30 33.20 12.84
CA GLY A 128 18.47 33.75 12.16
C GLY A 128 18.58 33.26 10.72
N HIS A 129 18.34 31.97 10.47
CA HIS A 129 18.38 31.42 9.12
C HIS A 129 17.20 31.88 8.26
N PHE A 130 15.98 31.74 8.77
CA PHE A 130 14.77 31.93 7.97
C PHE A 130 14.33 33.38 7.86
N GLU A 131 14.65 34.26 8.81
CA GLU A 131 14.26 35.68 8.78
C GLU A 131 15.46 36.61 8.57
N ASP A 132 16.59 36.33 9.22
CA ASP A 132 17.76 37.22 9.15
C ASP A 132 18.73 36.83 7.99
N GLY A 133 18.58 35.63 7.41
CA GLY A 133 19.38 35.14 6.28
C GLY A 133 20.75 34.57 6.65
N GLU A 134 20.96 34.24 7.93
CA GLU A 134 22.20 33.66 8.43
C GLU A 134 22.47 32.25 7.89
N ASP A 135 23.75 31.91 7.74
CA ASP A 135 24.18 30.59 7.26
C ASP A 135 24.29 29.59 8.41
N LEU A 136 23.60 28.46 8.30
CA LEU A 136 23.61 27.38 9.29
C LEU A 136 24.95 26.63 9.39
N ALA A 137 25.87 26.83 8.44
CA ALA A 137 27.25 26.35 8.51
C ALA A 137 28.22 27.37 9.15
N SER A 138 27.78 28.59 9.45
CA SER A 138 28.64 29.61 10.06
C SER A 138 28.88 29.33 11.55
N HIS A 139 30.10 28.90 11.88
CA HIS A 139 30.49 28.68 13.28
C HIS A 139 30.28 29.93 14.14
N ALA A 140 30.58 31.13 13.62
CA ALA A 140 30.38 32.38 14.35
C ALA A 140 28.90 32.61 14.72
N PHE A 141 27.98 32.34 13.78
CA PHE A 141 26.54 32.44 14.01
C PHE A 141 26.05 31.39 15.01
N LEU A 142 26.49 30.14 14.87
CA LEU A 142 26.13 29.06 15.79
C LEU A 142 26.65 29.33 17.21
N ILE A 143 27.90 29.78 17.37
CA ILE A 143 28.48 30.13 18.68
C ILE A 143 27.71 31.30 19.30
N GLN A 144 27.40 32.34 18.53
CA GLN A 144 26.67 33.48 19.07
C GLN A 144 25.25 33.08 19.51
N SER A 145 24.55 32.27 18.70
CA SER A 145 23.23 31.74 19.04
C SER A 145 23.27 30.87 20.30
N ALA A 146 24.33 30.06 20.47
CA ALA A 146 24.55 29.22 21.64
C ALA A 146 24.75 30.05 22.92
N VAL A 147 25.62 31.07 22.86
CA VAL A 147 25.88 31.98 23.98
C VAL A 147 24.62 32.71 24.40
N ASP A 148 23.85 33.22 23.43
CA ASP A 148 22.60 33.90 23.73
C ASP A 148 21.51 32.96 24.30
N SER A 149 21.66 31.65 24.10
CA SER A 149 20.81 30.60 24.70
C SER A 149 21.31 30.12 26.06
N GLY A 150 22.36 30.74 26.59
CA GLY A 150 22.90 30.48 27.93
C GLY A 150 24.00 29.43 27.99
N MET A 151 24.60 29.07 26.86
CA MET A 151 25.74 28.14 26.79
C MET A 151 27.07 28.88 27.00
N ASP A 152 28.10 28.18 27.48
CA ASP A 152 29.44 28.78 27.60
C ASP A 152 30.08 28.98 26.21
N ARG A 153 30.68 30.16 26.01
CA ARG A 153 31.29 30.51 24.73
C ARG A 153 32.48 29.61 24.40
N THR A 154 33.32 29.34 25.40
CA THR A 154 34.55 28.56 25.21
C THR A 154 34.19 27.12 24.85
N GLU A 155 33.23 26.54 25.58
CA GLU A 155 32.69 25.22 25.29
C GLU A 155 32.11 25.13 23.87
N ALA A 156 31.27 26.08 23.45
CA ALA A 156 30.71 26.12 22.10
C ALA A 156 31.79 26.20 21.00
N VAL A 157 32.84 26.99 21.23
CA VAL A 157 33.98 27.13 20.31
C VAL A 157 34.76 25.82 20.22
N ASP A 158 35.12 25.23 21.36
CA ASP A 158 35.92 24.00 21.43
C ASP A 158 35.16 22.80 20.84
N TYR A 159 33.85 22.74 21.08
CA TYR A 159 32.98 21.70 20.54
C TYR A 159 32.94 21.74 19.01
N LEU A 160 32.70 22.91 18.40
CA LEU A 160 32.68 23.05 16.94
C LEU A 160 34.06 22.84 16.30
N ASN A 161 35.14 23.17 16.99
CA ASN A 161 36.52 22.93 16.52
C ASN A 161 37.00 21.48 16.70
N SER A 162 36.22 20.64 17.36
CA SER A 162 36.52 19.22 17.58
C SER A 162 35.50 18.30 16.89
N ASN A 163 35.66 16.99 17.06
CA ASN A 163 34.71 15.97 16.60
C ASN A 163 33.72 15.54 17.69
N GLU A 164 33.66 16.26 18.82
CA GLU A 164 32.77 15.89 19.92
C GLU A 164 31.30 15.96 19.49
N GLY A 165 30.48 14.97 19.90
CA GLY A 165 29.06 14.90 19.55
C GLY A 165 28.75 14.40 18.15
N THR A 166 29.75 14.20 17.29
CA THR A 166 29.54 13.70 15.93
C THR A 166 28.89 12.31 15.96
N HIS A 167 29.41 11.40 16.78
CA HIS A 167 28.91 10.03 16.85
C HIS A 167 27.47 9.97 17.38
N GLU A 168 27.17 10.73 18.43
CA GLU A 168 25.86 10.77 19.06
C GLU A 168 24.80 11.36 18.13
N VAL A 169 25.16 12.36 17.33
CA VAL A 169 24.26 12.94 16.32
C VAL A 169 24.05 11.97 15.16
N GLU A 170 25.11 11.32 14.67
CA GLU A 170 25.00 10.29 13.62
C GLU A 170 24.13 9.11 14.06
N GLU A 171 24.30 8.63 15.30
CA GLU A 171 23.49 7.56 15.86
C GLU A 171 22.01 7.95 15.90
N LYS A 172 21.68 9.15 16.39
CA LYS A 172 20.30 9.65 16.41
C LYS A 172 19.71 9.82 15.01
N ILE A 173 20.50 10.28 14.03
CA ILE A 173 20.05 10.36 12.63
C ILE A 173 19.78 8.95 12.08
N GLN A 174 20.63 7.97 12.39
CA GLN A 174 20.44 6.58 11.97
C GLN A 174 19.22 5.95 12.65
N GLU A 175 18.99 6.21 13.94
CA GLU A 175 17.80 5.77 14.66
C GLU A 175 16.54 6.34 14.02
N ALA A 176 16.51 7.65 13.75
CA ALA A 176 15.40 8.28 13.02
C ALA A 176 15.22 7.70 11.60
N GLY A 177 16.31 7.27 10.94
CA GLY A 177 16.24 6.58 9.66
C GLY A 177 15.65 5.16 9.76
N LYS A 178 15.93 4.44 10.85
CA LYS A 178 15.41 3.07 11.10
C LYS A 178 13.92 3.05 11.42
N THR A 179 13.35 4.13 11.93
CA THR A 179 11.91 4.25 12.20
C THR A 179 11.08 4.49 10.92
N GLY A 180 11.71 4.49 9.73
CA GLY A 180 11.02 4.69 8.46
C GLY A 180 10.55 6.13 8.23
N LEU A 181 11.05 7.08 9.02
CA LEU A 181 10.73 8.51 8.94
C LEU A 181 11.18 9.09 7.59
N ARG A 182 10.21 9.56 6.79
CA ARG A 182 10.47 10.08 5.41
C ARG A 182 10.44 11.60 5.31
N GLY A 183 10.15 12.30 6.41
CA GLY A 183 10.05 13.77 6.43
C GLY A 183 9.95 14.32 7.83
N VAL A 184 10.25 15.61 7.96
CA VAL A 184 10.24 16.38 9.20
C VAL A 184 9.39 17.65 9.02
N PRO A 185 8.78 18.18 10.10
CA PRO A 185 8.91 17.79 11.51
C PRO A 185 8.10 16.54 11.85
N HIS A 186 8.62 15.75 12.80
CA HIS A 186 7.91 14.64 13.41
C HIS A 186 7.90 14.82 14.92
N ILE A 187 6.71 14.84 15.51
CA ILE A 187 6.49 15.18 16.91
C ILE A 187 5.97 13.93 17.63
N VAL A 188 6.55 13.56 18.76
CA VAL A 188 6.09 12.47 19.61
C VAL A 188 5.78 13.04 20.99
N ILE A 189 4.51 13.00 21.40
CA ILE A 189 4.08 13.54 22.71
C ILE A 189 3.82 12.35 23.66
N GLY A 190 4.33 12.42 24.89
CA GLY A 190 4.17 11.38 25.91
C GLY A 190 4.75 10.02 25.52
N GLY A 191 5.71 9.98 24.59
CA GLY A 191 6.36 8.75 24.09
C GLY A 191 5.46 7.79 23.29
N SER A 192 4.18 8.12 23.08
CA SER A 192 3.20 7.21 22.46
C SER A 192 2.29 7.86 21.40
N TYR A 193 2.36 9.19 21.24
CA TYR A 193 1.52 9.92 20.29
C TYR A 193 2.38 10.51 19.17
N PRO A 194 2.70 9.73 18.10
CA PRO A 194 3.40 10.25 16.94
C PRO A 194 2.46 11.12 16.10
N ILE A 195 2.97 12.27 15.70
CA ILE A 195 2.27 13.33 14.99
C ILE A 195 3.20 13.77 13.85
N SER A 196 2.76 13.56 12.60
CA SER A 196 3.58 13.90 11.42
C SER A 196 3.20 15.27 10.86
N GLY A 197 4.16 16.19 10.74
CA GLY A 197 3.95 17.52 10.17
C GLY A 197 3.74 18.62 11.21
N HIS A 198 3.20 19.76 10.76
CA HIS A 198 3.19 21.02 11.50
C HIS A 198 1.80 21.42 12.03
N TYR A 199 1.10 20.53 12.75
CA TYR A 199 -0.28 20.76 13.22
C TYR A 199 -0.49 22.10 13.93
N ASN A 200 -1.70 22.66 13.79
CA ASN A 200 -2.07 23.92 14.43
C ASN A 200 -2.05 23.83 15.98
N VAL A 201 -1.98 25.00 16.62
CA VAL A 201 -1.87 25.13 18.08
C VAL A 201 -3.02 24.44 18.81
N ASP A 202 -4.25 24.51 18.28
CA ASP A 202 -5.41 23.90 18.92
C ASP A 202 -5.36 22.37 18.94
N THR A 203 -4.84 21.74 17.88
CA THR A 203 -4.64 20.29 17.85
C THR A 203 -3.60 19.87 18.88
N LEU A 204 -2.46 20.56 18.96
CA LEU A 204 -1.41 20.28 19.96
C LEU A 204 -1.96 20.40 21.38
N LEU A 205 -2.75 21.43 21.65
CA LEU A 205 -3.41 21.61 22.95
C LEU A 205 -4.37 20.46 23.29
N ARG A 206 -5.17 19.99 22.31
CA ARG A 206 -6.08 18.85 22.53
C ARG A 206 -5.32 17.57 22.89
N VAL A 207 -4.17 17.33 22.27
CA VAL A 207 -3.34 16.16 22.59
C VAL A 207 -2.77 16.26 24.01
N LEU A 208 -2.26 17.43 24.40
CA LEU A 208 -1.78 17.66 25.77
C LEU A 208 -2.89 17.50 26.83
N GLU A 209 -4.11 17.95 26.54
CA GLU A 209 -5.27 17.74 27.43
C GLU A 209 -5.69 16.27 27.54
N LYS A 210 -5.57 15.52 26.43
CA LYS A 210 -5.87 14.09 26.41
C LYS A 210 -4.87 13.31 27.28
N ILE A 211 -3.58 13.56 27.12
CA ILE A 211 -2.53 12.92 27.94
C ILE A 211 -2.76 13.19 29.43
N ARG A 212 -3.04 14.44 29.78
CA ARG A 212 -3.40 14.82 31.15
C ARG A 212 -4.60 14.04 31.69
N SER A 213 -5.63 13.86 30.87
CA SER A 213 -6.86 13.14 31.26
C SER A 213 -6.61 11.64 31.42
N ASP A 214 -5.77 11.06 30.57
CA ASP A 214 -5.38 9.65 30.63
C ASP A 214 -4.50 9.36 31.86
N GLU A 215 -3.59 10.27 32.24
CA GLU A 215 -2.79 10.20 33.47
C GLU A 215 -3.66 10.28 34.74
N ILE A 216 -4.63 11.19 34.79
CA ILE A 216 -5.61 11.30 35.89
C ILE A 216 -6.46 10.02 36.01
N SER A 217 -6.76 9.37 34.89
CA SER A 217 -7.50 8.11 34.85
C SER A 217 -6.68 6.92 35.38
N GLN A 218 -5.37 6.92 35.14
CA GLN A 218 -4.43 5.92 35.68
C GLN A 218 -4.16 6.12 37.17
N GLU A 219 -4.01 7.36 37.67
CA GLU A 219 -3.84 7.61 39.11
C GLU A 219 -5.09 7.22 39.93
N GLY A 220 -6.30 7.46 39.41
CA GLY A 220 -7.55 6.99 40.02
C GLY A 220 -7.69 5.45 40.05
N PHE A 221 -7.03 4.75 39.11
CA PHE A 221 -6.99 3.29 39.07
C PHE A 221 -6.11 2.73 40.18
N TRP A 222 -4.94 3.32 40.46
CA TRP A 222 -4.05 2.87 41.54
C TRP A 222 -4.58 3.14 42.96
N VAL A 223 -5.38 4.20 43.16
CA VAL A 223 -6.08 4.43 44.45
C VAL A 223 -7.13 3.34 44.73
N SER A 224 -7.71 2.75 43.68
CA SER A 224 -8.71 1.67 43.78
C SER A 224 -8.08 0.27 43.94
N VAL A 225 -6.80 0.10 43.59
CA VAL A 225 -6.06 -1.17 43.67
C VAL A 225 -5.41 -1.39 45.06
N ALA A 226 -5.43 -0.39 45.95
CA ALA A 226 -4.84 -0.49 47.29
C ALA A 226 -5.66 -1.28 48.34
N VAL A 227 -6.76 -1.95 47.95
CA VAL A 227 -7.54 -2.81 48.86
C VAL A 227 -7.87 -4.15 48.18
N THR A 228 -6.88 -5.05 48.08
CA THR A 228 -6.95 -6.53 48.30
C THR A 228 -5.71 -7.25 47.72
N PRO A 229 -5.19 -8.34 48.33
CA PRO A 229 -3.90 -8.92 47.95
C PRO A 229 -3.95 -10.25 47.16
N LYS A 230 -2.94 -10.42 46.28
CA LYS A 230 -2.38 -11.65 45.62
C LYS A 230 -3.27 -12.30 44.53
N LEU A 231 -2.74 -12.79 43.40
CA LEU A 231 -1.51 -13.58 43.17
C LEU A 231 -0.76 -13.26 41.87
N ALA A 232 0.56 -13.40 41.94
CA ALA A 232 1.52 -13.31 40.85
C ALA A 232 1.60 -14.58 39.98
N ARG A 233 1.97 -14.41 38.71
CA ARG A 233 2.91 -15.27 37.96
C ARG A 233 3.50 -14.46 36.80
N GLY A 234 4.81 -14.25 36.83
CA GLY A 234 5.61 -13.80 35.69
C GLY A 234 6.58 -14.90 35.23
N VAL A 235 7.20 -14.73 34.06
CA VAL A 235 8.59 -15.12 33.77
C VAL A 235 9.12 -14.21 32.66
N ALA A 236 10.34 -13.71 32.88
CA ALA A 236 11.10 -12.77 32.06
C ALA A 236 11.99 -13.45 31.01
N ALA A 237 12.35 -12.64 30.00
CA ALA A 237 13.59 -12.55 29.22
C ALA A 237 14.61 -13.72 29.21
N ARG A 238 15.08 -14.07 28.01
CA ARG A 238 16.48 -14.49 27.78
C ARG A 238 17.06 -13.86 26.51
N LYS A 239 18.17 -13.14 26.70
CA LYS A 239 19.21 -12.85 25.70
C LYS A 239 19.93 -14.14 25.31
N GLY A 240 20.39 -14.21 24.07
CA GLY A 240 21.35 -15.21 23.60
C GLY A 240 22.20 -14.63 22.47
N ASP A 241 23.45 -14.31 22.80
CA ASP A 241 24.54 -13.99 21.88
C ASP A 241 24.87 -15.19 20.97
N VAL A 242 25.14 -14.92 19.69
CA VAL A 242 26.07 -15.73 18.87
C VAL A 242 26.88 -14.80 17.97
N THR A 243 28.17 -14.67 18.30
CA THR A 243 29.23 -14.16 17.43
C THR A 243 29.67 -15.23 16.43
N GLY A 244 29.96 -14.85 15.16
CA GLY A 244 30.70 -15.75 14.27
C GLY A 244 30.77 -15.37 12.79
N HIS A 245 31.81 -14.61 12.44
CA HIS A 245 32.54 -14.57 11.16
C HIS A 245 31.98 -13.86 9.91
N TYR A 246 32.51 -12.66 9.72
CA TYR A 246 32.78 -11.96 8.47
C TYR A 246 33.62 -12.79 7.49
N LEU A 247 33.21 -12.82 6.22
CA LEU A 247 34.12 -12.82 5.07
C LEU A 247 33.54 -11.90 3.98
N ASP A 248 34.34 -10.91 3.62
CA ASP A 248 34.14 -9.92 2.58
C ASP A 248 33.96 -10.54 1.19
N ALA A 249 33.02 -10.01 0.41
CA ALA A 249 33.08 -10.05 -1.05
C ALA A 249 32.43 -8.80 -1.63
N HIS A 250 33.29 -7.86 -2.05
CA HIS A 250 32.95 -6.72 -2.88
C HIS A 250 32.20 -7.15 -4.16
N PHE A 251 31.01 -6.61 -4.40
CA PHE A 251 30.39 -6.57 -5.72
C PHE A 251 30.14 -5.12 -6.15
N ALA A 252 30.93 -4.68 -7.13
CA ALA A 252 30.74 -3.44 -7.86
C ALA A 252 29.52 -3.55 -8.82
N PRO A 253 28.79 -2.45 -9.07
CA PRO A 253 27.61 -2.46 -9.95
C PRO A 253 28.00 -2.68 -11.42
N GLY A 254 27.44 -3.73 -12.01
CA GLY A 254 27.56 -4.06 -13.43
C GLY A 254 26.96 -2.98 -14.33
N ARG A 255 27.73 -2.60 -15.34
CA ARG A 255 27.44 -1.55 -16.32
C ARG A 255 26.27 -1.93 -17.23
N LEU A 256 25.37 -0.98 -17.45
CA LEU A 256 24.35 -1.00 -18.50
C LEU A 256 24.99 -1.18 -19.89
N CYS A 257 24.52 -2.16 -20.65
CA CYS A 257 24.88 -2.34 -22.05
C CYS A 257 24.39 -1.15 -22.87
N SER A 258 25.33 -0.29 -23.27
CA SER A 258 25.09 0.87 -24.11
C SER A 258 25.63 0.59 -25.51
N ARG A 259 24.82 -0.04 -26.36
CA ARG A 259 24.98 -0.02 -27.83
C ARG A 259 23.70 -0.50 -28.53
N ARG A 260 23.13 0.41 -29.34
CA ARG A 260 22.16 0.08 -30.40
C ARG A 260 22.82 -0.86 -31.41
N MET A 261 22.69 -2.17 -31.24
CA MET A 261 22.81 -3.17 -32.30
C MET A 261 21.99 -4.39 -31.92
N ILE A 262 21.28 -4.95 -32.89
CA ILE A 262 20.40 -6.12 -32.78
C ILE A 262 21.16 -7.28 -32.09
N CYS A 263 20.70 -7.71 -30.91
CA CYS A 263 21.20 -8.93 -30.28
C CYS A 263 20.76 -10.13 -31.12
N ARG A 264 21.67 -10.69 -31.91
CA ARG A 264 21.53 -12.05 -32.44
C ARG A 264 21.99 -13.01 -31.35
N TYR A 265 21.08 -13.87 -30.86
CA TYR A 265 21.49 -15.06 -30.14
C TYR A 265 22.21 -15.96 -31.15
N ASP A 266 23.50 -16.18 -30.96
CA ASP A 266 24.25 -17.14 -31.76
C ASP A 266 23.66 -18.54 -31.52
N SER A 267 22.97 -19.05 -32.54
CA SER A 267 22.68 -20.47 -32.64
C SER A 267 23.99 -21.18 -32.92
N ILE A 268 24.53 -21.87 -31.92
CA ILE A 268 25.68 -22.75 -32.13
C ILE A 268 25.19 -23.96 -32.94
N VAL A 269 25.23 -23.82 -34.26
CA VAL A 269 25.25 -24.94 -35.20
C VAL A 269 26.69 -25.42 -35.23
N SER A 270 26.93 -26.61 -34.69
CA SER A 270 28.25 -27.25 -34.72
C SER A 270 28.64 -27.59 -36.16
N SER A 271 29.62 -26.89 -36.72
CA SER A 271 30.39 -27.36 -37.86
C SER A 271 31.79 -27.72 -37.38
N SER A 272 32.13 -28.99 -37.59
CA SER A 272 33.39 -29.63 -37.26
C SER A 272 34.57 -28.99 -37.99
N SER A 273 35.63 -28.66 -37.24
CA SER A 273 37.00 -28.94 -37.70
C SER A 273 37.90 -29.18 -36.49
N ALA A 274 38.60 -30.31 -36.53
CA ALA A 274 39.27 -30.94 -35.42
C ALA A 274 40.55 -30.21 -34.99
N SER A 275 40.81 -30.20 -33.68
CA SER A 275 42.17 -30.34 -33.15
C SER A 275 42.15 -31.18 -31.86
N THR A 276 42.37 -32.46 -32.09
CA THR A 276 43.13 -33.43 -31.28
C THR A 276 43.34 -33.13 -29.79
N LEU A 277 42.38 -33.53 -28.95
CA LEU A 277 42.65 -34.01 -27.59
C LEU A 277 41.76 -35.25 -27.37
N SER A 278 42.40 -36.40 -27.23
CA SER A 278 41.73 -37.70 -27.04
C SER A 278 40.86 -37.70 -25.77
N PRO A 279 39.62 -38.20 -25.81
CA PRO A 279 38.80 -38.32 -24.61
C PRO A 279 39.21 -39.57 -23.81
N ASP A 280 39.43 -39.36 -22.52
CA ASP A 280 39.54 -40.43 -21.52
C ASP A 280 38.19 -41.16 -21.42
N PRO A 281 38.10 -42.48 -21.71
CA PRO A 281 36.83 -43.18 -21.86
C PRO A 281 36.31 -43.70 -20.51
N ARG A 282 36.32 -42.87 -19.46
CA ARG A 282 35.85 -43.26 -18.12
C ARG A 282 35.15 -42.12 -17.37
N LEU A 283 34.08 -41.61 -17.96
CA LEU A 283 32.94 -41.12 -17.20
C LEU A 283 31.68 -41.60 -17.90
N GLU A 284 31.35 -42.87 -17.63
CA GLU A 284 30.01 -43.40 -17.87
C GLU A 284 29.03 -42.55 -17.06
N VAL A 285 28.33 -41.65 -17.75
CA VAL A 285 27.09 -41.06 -17.22
C VAL A 285 26.13 -42.24 -17.03
N PRO A 286 25.57 -42.44 -15.82
CA PRO A 286 24.68 -43.57 -15.57
C PRO A 286 23.44 -43.48 -16.49
N PRO A 287 22.95 -44.59 -17.06
CA PRO A 287 21.90 -44.58 -18.08
C PRO A 287 20.48 -44.35 -17.53
N ASN A 288 20.32 -43.84 -16.29
CA ASN A 288 19.03 -43.60 -15.64
C ASN A 288 18.98 -42.21 -14.97
N SER A 289 19.25 -41.14 -15.73
CA SER A 289 18.85 -39.79 -15.33
C SER A 289 17.52 -39.50 -16.04
N ASP A 290 16.39 -39.79 -15.39
CA ASP A 290 15.06 -39.43 -15.89
C ASP A 290 15.03 -37.92 -16.20
N ALA A 291 15.09 -37.56 -17.48
CA ALA A 291 15.00 -36.17 -17.89
C ALA A 291 13.66 -35.60 -17.39
N PHE A 292 13.68 -34.41 -16.81
CA PHE A 292 12.47 -33.73 -16.38
C PHE A 292 11.63 -33.37 -17.62
N THR A 293 10.49 -34.04 -17.83
CA THR A 293 9.69 -33.95 -19.06
C THR A 293 8.30 -33.34 -18.80
N PRO A 294 7.62 -32.79 -19.83
CA PRO A 294 6.21 -32.38 -19.73
C PRO A 294 5.29 -33.48 -19.16
N LEU A 295 5.58 -34.75 -19.47
CA LEU A 295 4.81 -35.89 -18.98
C LEU A 295 4.96 -36.06 -17.46
N HIS A 296 6.18 -35.91 -16.92
CA HIS A 296 6.43 -35.96 -15.48
C HIS A 296 5.63 -34.89 -14.73
N ILE A 297 5.59 -33.66 -15.25
CA ILE A 297 4.79 -32.57 -14.68
C ILE A 297 3.30 -32.91 -14.75
N LYS A 298 2.80 -33.33 -15.91
CA LYS A 298 1.39 -33.73 -16.09
C LYS A 298 0.99 -34.82 -15.09
N THR A 299 1.78 -35.87 -14.95
CA THR A 299 1.50 -36.96 -14.01
C THR A 299 1.50 -36.46 -12.56
N ALA A 300 2.40 -35.55 -12.19
CA ALA A 300 2.43 -34.96 -10.85
C ALA A 300 1.19 -34.10 -10.55
N ILE A 301 0.72 -33.32 -11.53
CA ILE A 301 -0.53 -32.55 -11.43
C ILE A 301 -1.73 -33.48 -11.26
N ILE A 302 -1.84 -34.50 -12.11
CA ILE A 302 -2.96 -35.48 -12.05
C ILE A 302 -3.00 -36.19 -10.69
N ARG A 303 -1.84 -36.49 -10.09
CA ARG A 303 -1.78 -37.08 -8.74
C ARG A 303 -2.36 -36.15 -7.66
N ARG A 304 -2.27 -34.82 -7.80
CA ARG A 304 -2.93 -33.88 -6.87
C ARG A 304 -4.42 -33.76 -7.14
N LEU A 305 -4.87 -34.01 -8.36
CA LEU A 305 -6.28 -34.02 -8.76
C LEU A 305 -6.96 -35.38 -8.55
N SER A 306 -6.29 -36.38 -8.00
CA SER A 306 -6.79 -37.76 -7.95
C SER A 306 -8.09 -37.96 -7.15
N GLY A 307 -8.49 -36.98 -6.33
CA GLY A 307 -9.75 -36.97 -5.58
C GLY A 307 -10.90 -36.23 -6.27
N VAL A 308 -10.70 -35.67 -7.46
CA VAL A 308 -11.66 -34.79 -8.14
C VAL A 308 -11.79 -35.22 -9.61
N SER A 309 -13.02 -35.34 -10.11
CA SER A 309 -13.23 -35.65 -11.53
C SER A 309 -13.12 -34.38 -12.40
N PRO A 310 -12.77 -34.50 -13.69
CA PRO A 310 -12.79 -33.36 -14.62
C PRO A 310 -14.14 -32.62 -14.65
N LYS A 311 -15.25 -33.37 -14.54
CA LYS A 311 -16.61 -32.80 -14.51
C LYS A 311 -16.88 -32.00 -13.25
N ASP A 312 -16.32 -32.42 -12.11
CA ASP A 312 -16.45 -31.68 -10.85
C ASP A 312 -15.71 -30.34 -10.94
N VAL A 313 -14.55 -30.30 -11.59
CA VAL A 313 -13.81 -29.04 -11.82
C VAL A 313 -14.61 -28.10 -12.70
N THR A 314 -15.15 -28.59 -13.83
CA THR A 314 -15.95 -27.77 -14.73
C THR A 314 -17.21 -27.22 -14.06
N SER A 315 -17.98 -28.08 -13.37
CA SER A 315 -19.17 -27.62 -12.64
C SER A 315 -18.84 -26.65 -11.51
N THR A 316 -17.68 -26.80 -10.88
CA THR A 316 -17.19 -25.87 -9.86
C THR A 316 -16.84 -24.52 -10.48
N TYR A 317 -16.16 -24.49 -11.63
CA TYR A 317 -15.86 -23.26 -12.36
C TYR A 317 -17.15 -22.50 -12.72
N SER A 318 -18.10 -23.17 -13.38
CA SER A 318 -19.36 -22.58 -13.84
C SER A 318 -20.20 -22.01 -12.69
N ARG A 319 -20.09 -22.59 -11.49
CA ARG A 319 -20.83 -22.12 -10.32
C ARG A 319 -20.12 -21.01 -9.54
N THR A 320 -18.78 -21.05 -9.45
CA THR A 320 -18.03 -20.24 -8.47
C THR A 320 -17.22 -19.11 -9.07
N ILE A 321 -16.80 -19.20 -10.35
CA ILE A 321 -15.92 -18.22 -11.00
C ILE A 321 -16.61 -17.59 -12.21
N GLU A 322 -17.17 -18.42 -13.09
CA GLU A 322 -17.80 -17.97 -14.35
C GLU A 322 -18.81 -16.83 -14.19
N PRO A 323 -19.68 -16.80 -13.15
CA PRO A 323 -20.71 -15.77 -13.05
C PRO A 323 -20.20 -14.33 -12.92
N TRP A 324 -18.96 -14.15 -12.46
CA TRP A 324 -18.37 -12.83 -12.21
C TRP A 324 -16.98 -12.64 -12.85
N PHE A 325 -16.30 -13.72 -13.26
CA PHE A 325 -14.99 -13.68 -13.91
C PHE A 325 -14.85 -14.73 -15.03
N PRO A 326 -15.66 -14.66 -16.11
CA PRO A 326 -15.70 -15.64 -17.20
C PRO A 326 -14.51 -15.52 -18.17
N VAL A 327 -13.28 -15.67 -17.67
CA VAL A 327 -12.04 -15.62 -18.47
C VAL A 327 -11.78 -16.91 -19.26
N ILE A 328 -12.45 -18.00 -18.89
CA ILE A 328 -12.39 -19.30 -19.57
C ILE A 328 -13.75 -19.62 -20.18
N SER A 329 -13.75 -20.15 -21.41
CA SER A 329 -14.97 -20.58 -22.09
C SER A 329 -15.47 -21.92 -21.51
N GLU A 330 -16.61 -21.92 -20.83
CA GLU A 330 -17.22 -23.15 -20.28
C GLU A 330 -17.46 -24.22 -21.35
N PRO A 331 -18.02 -23.92 -22.55
CA PRO A 331 -18.16 -24.93 -23.60
C PRO A 331 -16.82 -25.53 -24.04
N LYS A 332 -15.76 -24.72 -24.12
CA LYS A 332 -14.41 -25.21 -24.47
C LYS A 332 -13.85 -26.10 -23.38
N LEU A 333 -14.00 -25.68 -22.11
CA LEU A 333 -13.58 -26.47 -20.95
C LEU A 333 -14.31 -27.82 -20.92
N CYS A 334 -15.63 -27.84 -21.14
CA CYS A 334 -16.44 -29.06 -21.25
C CYS A 334 -15.98 -29.97 -22.41
N ASN A 335 -15.77 -29.41 -23.60
CA ASN A 335 -15.47 -30.20 -24.80
C ASN A 335 -14.05 -30.77 -24.80
N ASN A 336 -13.09 -30.05 -24.21
CA ASN A 336 -11.68 -30.44 -24.20
C ASN A 336 -11.31 -31.32 -23.00
N LEU A 337 -12.14 -31.38 -21.96
CA LEU A 337 -11.97 -32.31 -20.84
C LEU A 337 -12.75 -33.60 -21.11
N SER A 338 -12.02 -34.71 -21.34
CA SER A 338 -12.64 -36.04 -21.36
C SER A 338 -13.08 -36.46 -19.94
N SER A 339 -13.72 -37.62 -19.81
CA SER A 339 -14.03 -38.18 -18.49
C SER A 339 -12.79 -38.55 -17.67
N ASN A 340 -11.59 -38.60 -18.28
CA ASN A 340 -10.36 -39.06 -17.66
C ASN A 340 -9.23 -38.01 -17.77
N TRP A 341 -8.50 -37.78 -16.68
CA TRP A 341 -7.36 -36.86 -16.65
C TRP A 341 -6.21 -37.21 -17.62
N HIS A 342 -6.12 -38.47 -18.04
CA HIS A 342 -5.05 -38.93 -18.94
C HIS A 342 -5.12 -38.27 -20.33
N ASP A 343 -6.30 -37.88 -20.80
CA ASP A 343 -6.47 -37.28 -22.13
C ASP A 343 -6.24 -35.75 -22.13
N ALA A 344 -6.24 -35.11 -20.95
CA ALA A 344 -6.06 -33.68 -20.83
C ALA A 344 -4.66 -33.23 -21.29
N THR A 345 -4.56 -32.10 -21.99
CA THR A 345 -3.25 -31.50 -22.30
C THR A 345 -2.57 -31.03 -21.01
N LEU A 346 -1.25 -30.79 -21.04
CA LEU A 346 -0.54 -30.25 -19.87
C LEU A 346 -1.10 -28.88 -19.45
N GLY A 347 -1.42 -28.02 -20.42
CA GLY A 347 -2.07 -26.71 -20.19
C GLY A 347 -3.43 -26.85 -19.51
N LEU A 348 -4.29 -27.76 -19.98
CA LEU A 348 -5.59 -28.03 -19.34
C LEU A 348 -5.44 -28.62 -17.95
N ALA A 349 -4.47 -29.50 -17.73
CA ALA A 349 -4.23 -30.09 -16.41
C ALA A 349 -3.85 -29.01 -15.37
N VAL A 350 -2.95 -28.08 -15.72
CA VAL A 350 -2.57 -26.97 -14.83
C VAL A 350 -3.71 -25.96 -14.65
N LEU A 351 -4.53 -25.73 -15.68
CA LEU A 351 -5.72 -24.89 -15.56
C LEU A 351 -6.75 -25.47 -14.61
N CYS A 352 -7.04 -26.77 -14.72
CA CYS A 352 -7.93 -27.46 -13.79
C CYS A 352 -7.40 -27.46 -12.36
N LEU A 353 -6.09 -27.56 -12.17
CA LEU A 353 -5.46 -27.40 -10.86
C LEU A 353 -5.65 -25.99 -10.30
N ALA A 354 -5.50 -24.95 -11.14
CA ALA A 354 -5.70 -23.56 -10.73
C ALA A 354 -7.17 -23.29 -10.35
N ILE A 355 -8.13 -23.79 -11.12
CA ILE A 355 -9.56 -23.76 -10.79
C ILE A 355 -9.80 -24.48 -9.46
N TYR A 356 -9.29 -25.71 -9.31
CA TYR A 356 -9.46 -26.49 -8.09
C TYR A 356 -8.89 -25.77 -6.85
N LEU A 357 -7.67 -25.22 -6.96
CA LEU A 357 -7.05 -24.44 -5.89
C LEU A 357 -7.89 -23.22 -5.53
N PHE A 358 -8.30 -22.42 -6.52
CA PHE A 358 -9.13 -21.23 -6.29
C PHE A 358 -10.47 -21.57 -5.64
N SER A 359 -11.05 -22.71 -5.99
CA SER A 359 -12.32 -23.18 -5.44
C SER A 359 -12.18 -23.88 -4.08
N THR A 360 -10.97 -24.19 -3.62
CA THR A 360 -10.73 -24.82 -2.32
C THR A 360 -10.79 -23.77 -1.20
N PRO A 361 -11.68 -23.90 -0.20
CA PRO A 361 -11.72 -22.97 0.93
C PRO A 361 -10.48 -23.16 1.83
N PRO A 362 -10.02 -22.10 2.51
CA PRO A 362 -8.95 -22.20 3.49
C PRO A 362 -9.42 -23.00 4.73
N PRO A 363 -8.50 -23.55 5.53
CA PRO A 363 -8.86 -24.23 6.77
C PRO A 363 -9.54 -23.26 7.76
N LEU A 364 -10.63 -23.70 8.38
CA LEU A 364 -11.47 -22.85 9.25
C LEU A 364 -10.85 -22.58 10.64
N ARG A 365 -9.79 -23.30 11.04
CA ARG A 365 -9.12 -23.17 12.35
C ARG A 365 -7.59 -23.27 12.24
N PRO A 366 -6.83 -22.40 12.93
CA PRO A 366 -5.37 -22.47 13.00
C PRO A 366 -4.81 -23.76 13.63
N GLU A 367 -5.62 -24.46 14.44
CA GLU A 367 -5.24 -25.68 15.15
C GLU A 367 -5.06 -26.91 14.22
N GLU A 368 -5.55 -26.82 12.98
CA GLU A 368 -5.37 -27.85 11.95
C GLU A 368 -4.10 -27.60 11.13
N GLU A 369 -2.94 -27.58 11.78
CA GLU A 369 -1.63 -27.29 11.16
C GLU A 369 -1.39 -28.07 9.86
N ARG A 370 -1.86 -29.33 9.79
CA ARG A 370 -1.76 -30.17 8.58
C ARG A 370 -2.59 -29.64 7.41
N ALA A 371 -3.82 -29.20 7.64
CA ALA A 371 -4.70 -28.69 6.58
C ALA A 371 -4.19 -27.36 6.02
N SER A 372 -3.65 -26.48 6.88
CA SER A 372 -2.98 -25.24 6.48
C SER A 372 -1.72 -25.51 5.66
N SER A 373 -0.91 -26.48 6.10
CA SER A 373 0.27 -26.94 5.37
C SER A 373 -0.10 -27.50 3.98
N ASP A 374 -1.18 -28.29 3.87
CA ASP A 374 -1.61 -28.88 2.61
C ASP A 374 -2.17 -27.83 1.63
N PHE A 375 -2.94 -26.85 2.12
CA PHE A 375 -3.44 -25.74 1.31
C PHE A 375 -2.30 -24.90 0.72
N MET A 376 -1.33 -24.52 1.56
CA MET A 376 -0.15 -23.78 1.10
C MET A 376 0.74 -24.63 0.18
N SER A 377 0.86 -25.93 0.47
CA SER A 377 1.58 -26.89 -0.39
C SER A 377 0.97 -26.96 -1.78
N LEU A 378 -0.36 -27.00 -1.89
CA LEU A 378 -1.07 -27.02 -3.17
C LEU A 378 -0.81 -25.74 -3.98
N TYR A 379 -0.88 -24.57 -3.34
CA TYR A 379 -0.55 -23.28 -3.95
C TYR A 379 0.89 -23.23 -4.48
N LEU A 380 1.87 -23.61 -3.65
CA LEU A 380 3.28 -23.62 -4.03
C LEU A 380 3.57 -24.62 -5.16
N CYS A 381 2.92 -25.80 -5.14
CA CYS A 381 3.01 -26.78 -6.22
C CYS A 381 2.47 -26.20 -7.54
N ALA A 382 1.28 -25.58 -7.53
CA ALA A 382 0.69 -24.98 -8.72
C ALA A 382 1.61 -23.90 -9.32
N LYS A 383 2.13 -23.01 -8.48
CA LYS A 383 3.08 -21.96 -8.90
C LYS A 383 4.37 -22.55 -9.46
N GLY A 384 4.94 -23.56 -8.78
CA GLY A 384 6.16 -24.24 -9.21
C GLY A 384 5.99 -24.97 -10.55
N TRP A 385 4.84 -25.59 -10.79
CA TRP A 385 4.56 -26.26 -12.06
C TRP A 385 4.35 -25.28 -13.21
N ILE A 386 3.69 -24.14 -13.01
CA ILE A 386 3.59 -23.09 -14.03
C ILE A 386 5.00 -22.64 -14.45
N VAL A 387 5.87 -22.32 -13.49
CA VAL A 387 7.26 -21.92 -13.76
C VAL A 387 8.04 -23.04 -14.47
N SER A 388 7.81 -24.30 -14.09
CA SER A 388 8.45 -25.46 -14.72
C SER A 388 8.02 -25.64 -16.18
N ILE A 389 6.73 -25.45 -16.48
CA ILE A 389 6.16 -25.52 -17.83
C ILE A 389 6.79 -24.45 -18.73
N GLU A 390 6.98 -23.24 -18.21
CA GLU A 390 7.62 -22.15 -18.94
C GLU A 390 9.12 -22.33 -19.10
N GLY A 391 9.80 -22.91 -18.11
CA GLY A 391 11.20 -23.30 -18.23
C GLY A 391 11.43 -24.30 -19.37
N LEU A 392 10.41 -25.06 -19.75
CA LEU A 392 10.41 -25.94 -20.93
C LEU A 392 10.01 -25.21 -22.23
N GLY A 393 9.79 -23.89 -22.18
CA GLY A 393 9.39 -23.07 -23.33
C GLY A 393 7.92 -23.20 -23.73
N ILE A 394 7.07 -23.79 -22.89
CA ILE A 394 5.65 -23.98 -23.17
C ILE A 394 4.86 -22.78 -22.63
N ASN A 395 4.20 -22.03 -23.52
CA ASN A 395 3.33 -20.91 -23.17
C ASN A 395 2.03 -20.97 -24.00
N SER A 396 0.99 -21.59 -23.44
CA SER A 396 -0.34 -21.69 -24.08
C SER A 396 -1.36 -20.76 -23.40
N LEU A 397 -2.52 -20.56 -24.03
CA LEU A 397 -3.60 -19.76 -23.45
C LEU A 397 -4.03 -20.30 -22.08
N GLU A 398 -4.11 -21.63 -21.92
CA GLU A 398 -4.47 -22.27 -20.65
C GLU A 398 -3.42 -22.00 -19.56
N VAL A 399 -2.13 -21.90 -19.92
CA VAL A 399 -1.06 -21.54 -18.98
C VAL A 399 -1.22 -20.08 -18.54
N VAL A 400 -1.53 -19.16 -19.46
CA VAL A 400 -1.81 -17.74 -19.13
C VAL A 400 -3.05 -17.61 -18.25
N GLN A 401 -4.13 -18.33 -18.57
CA GLN A 401 -5.35 -18.37 -17.75
C GLN A 401 -5.08 -18.96 -16.37
N SER A 402 -4.24 -20.00 -16.27
CA SER A 402 -3.80 -20.57 -15.00
C SER A 402 -3.07 -19.53 -14.16
N ARG A 403 -2.15 -18.76 -14.76
CA ARG A 403 -1.45 -17.66 -14.09
C ARG A 403 -2.41 -16.59 -13.58
N LEU A 404 -3.40 -16.23 -14.39
CA LEU A 404 -4.40 -15.25 -14.01
C LEU A 404 -5.21 -15.72 -12.81
N LEU A 405 -5.66 -16.99 -12.79
CA LEU A 405 -6.36 -17.57 -11.63
C LEU A 405 -5.49 -17.68 -10.38
N ILE A 406 -4.19 -18.03 -10.52
CA ILE A 406 -3.24 -18.03 -9.40
C ILE A 406 -3.02 -16.62 -8.86
N THR A 407 -2.92 -15.62 -9.73
CA THR A 407 -2.80 -14.21 -9.31
C THR A 407 -4.07 -13.77 -8.57
N LEU A 408 -5.25 -14.15 -9.06
CA LEU A 408 -6.53 -13.86 -8.41
C LEU A 408 -6.65 -14.57 -7.05
N PHE A 409 -6.18 -15.81 -6.94
CA PHE A 409 -6.06 -16.53 -5.67
C PHE A 409 -5.16 -15.76 -4.70
N GLU A 410 -3.99 -15.30 -5.16
CA GLU A 410 -3.07 -14.54 -4.31
C GLU A 410 -3.72 -13.26 -3.80
N VAL A 411 -4.49 -12.54 -4.62
CA VAL A 411 -5.27 -11.38 -4.17
C VAL A 411 -6.34 -11.78 -3.14
N ALA A 412 -7.12 -12.81 -3.43
CA ALA A 412 -8.22 -13.26 -2.58
C ALA A 412 -7.76 -13.74 -1.19
N HIS A 413 -6.56 -14.31 -1.10
CA HIS A 413 -5.98 -14.79 0.16
C HIS A 413 -5.01 -13.81 0.81
N GLY A 414 -4.87 -12.60 0.28
CA GLY A 414 -3.98 -11.60 0.86
C GLY A 414 -2.49 -11.86 0.61
N LEU A 415 -2.09 -12.67 -0.37
CA LEU A 415 -0.69 -12.96 -0.76
C LEU A 415 -0.14 -11.92 -1.73
N TYR A 416 -0.27 -10.69 -1.30
CA TYR A 416 0.00 -9.45 -2.00
C TYR A 416 1.37 -9.29 -2.66
N PRO A 417 2.52 -9.52 -2.00
CA PRO A 417 3.81 -9.44 -2.68
C PRO A 417 3.92 -10.44 -3.83
N ALA A 418 3.30 -11.61 -3.66
CA ALA A 418 3.27 -12.64 -4.69
C ALA A 418 2.35 -12.21 -5.85
N ALA A 419 1.16 -11.68 -5.56
CA ALA A 419 0.20 -11.19 -6.55
C ALA A 419 0.81 -10.12 -7.48
N TYR A 420 1.55 -9.16 -6.92
CA TYR A 420 2.22 -8.11 -7.69
C TYR A 420 3.26 -8.68 -8.69
N ILE A 421 4.05 -9.67 -8.27
CA ILE A 421 5.02 -10.33 -9.15
C ILE A 421 4.28 -11.18 -10.20
N SER A 422 3.24 -11.90 -9.79
CA SER A 422 2.48 -12.80 -10.63
C SER A 422 1.72 -12.04 -11.73
N ILE A 423 1.13 -10.87 -11.46
CA ILE A 423 0.45 -10.07 -12.50
C ILE A 423 1.44 -9.61 -13.57
N GLY A 424 2.62 -9.12 -13.18
CA GLY A 424 3.65 -8.71 -14.14
C GLY A 424 4.18 -9.86 -15.00
N ALA A 425 4.29 -11.07 -14.43
CA ALA A 425 4.61 -12.27 -15.19
C ALA A 425 3.46 -12.70 -16.12
N THR A 426 2.21 -12.57 -15.68
CA THR A 426 1.01 -12.90 -16.46
C THR A 426 0.87 -11.99 -17.68
N VAL A 427 1.07 -10.68 -17.52
CA VAL A 427 1.08 -9.71 -18.63
C VAL A 427 2.13 -10.12 -19.67
N ARG A 428 3.37 -10.41 -19.25
CA ARG A 428 4.43 -10.83 -20.18
C ARG A 428 4.15 -12.16 -20.87
N ALA A 429 3.54 -13.11 -20.18
CA ALA A 429 3.15 -14.40 -20.77
C ALA A 429 2.07 -14.21 -21.85
N ALA A 430 1.09 -13.32 -21.61
CA ALA A 430 0.06 -12.96 -22.59
C ALA A 430 0.65 -12.23 -23.81
N GLU A 431 1.53 -11.25 -23.59
CA GLU A 431 2.23 -10.55 -24.69
C GLU A 431 3.05 -11.51 -25.57
N ALA A 432 3.74 -12.46 -24.94
CA ALA A 432 4.48 -13.48 -25.67
C ALA A 432 3.53 -14.32 -26.54
N LEU A 433 2.38 -14.74 -26.01
CA LEU A 433 1.37 -15.51 -26.76
C LEU A 433 0.90 -14.74 -28.01
N ASP A 434 0.60 -13.45 -27.88
CA ASP A 434 0.16 -12.60 -28.99
C ASP A 434 1.27 -12.40 -30.03
N ALA A 435 2.52 -12.13 -29.60
CA ALA A 435 3.65 -11.92 -30.48
C ALA A 435 3.96 -13.15 -31.37
N TYR A 436 3.85 -14.36 -30.80
CA TYR A 436 4.08 -15.60 -31.55
C TYR A 436 2.87 -16.00 -32.41
N SER A 437 1.64 -15.64 -32.02
CA SER A 437 0.44 -15.86 -32.85
C SER A 437 0.48 -15.06 -34.17
N GLY A 438 1.14 -13.89 -34.18
CA GLY A 438 1.34 -13.06 -35.37
C GLY A 438 2.40 -13.55 -36.36
N ALA A 439 3.28 -14.47 -35.94
CA ALA A 439 4.32 -15.04 -36.80
C ALA A 439 3.79 -16.20 -37.68
N ASP A 440 2.67 -16.82 -37.30
CA ASP A 440 2.07 -18.01 -37.94
C ASP A 440 0.86 -17.67 -38.85
N VAL A 441 0.78 -16.41 -39.33
CA VAL A 441 -0.32 -15.92 -40.19
C VAL A 441 -0.36 -16.60 -41.58
N ALA A 442 0.59 -17.48 -41.88
CA ALA A 442 0.58 -18.33 -43.06
C ALA A 442 0.38 -19.81 -42.69
N LEU A 443 -0.77 -20.21 -42.15
CA LEU A 443 -1.54 -21.43 -42.52
C LEU A 443 -2.70 -21.76 -41.53
N SER A 444 -3.82 -22.20 -42.11
CA SER A 444 -4.89 -23.07 -41.57
C SER A 444 -6.10 -22.48 -40.77
N LEU A 445 -7.29 -22.67 -41.39
CA LEU A 445 -8.66 -22.96 -40.90
C LEU A 445 -9.39 -22.05 -39.88
N SER A 446 -10.67 -21.75 -40.19
CA SER A 446 -11.38 -20.50 -39.86
C SER A 446 -12.70 -20.66 -39.08
N ILE A 447 -12.77 -21.56 -38.10
CA ILE A 447 -13.89 -21.59 -37.13
C ILE A 447 -13.39 -21.71 -35.67
N SER A 448 -12.32 -22.48 -35.41
CA SER A 448 -11.65 -22.51 -34.10
C SER A 448 -10.95 -21.19 -33.74
N LYS A 449 -10.50 -20.44 -34.75
CA LYS A 449 -9.78 -19.17 -34.59
C LYS A 449 -10.62 -18.06 -33.96
N ASP A 450 -11.95 -18.08 -34.07
CA ASP A 450 -12.79 -17.01 -33.51
C ASP A 450 -13.08 -17.23 -32.02
N VAL A 451 -13.29 -18.48 -31.59
CA VAL A 451 -13.49 -18.83 -30.16
C VAL A 451 -12.20 -18.61 -29.36
N ASP A 452 -11.05 -19.02 -29.90
CA ASP A 452 -9.76 -18.81 -29.23
C ASP A 452 -9.38 -17.33 -29.16
N LYS A 453 -9.77 -16.51 -30.16
CA LYS A 453 -9.62 -15.06 -30.11
C LYS A 453 -10.54 -14.43 -29.06
N GLU A 454 -11.80 -14.85 -29.00
CA GLU A 454 -12.75 -14.35 -28.01
C GLU A 454 -12.27 -14.64 -26.58
N GLU A 455 -11.83 -15.87 -26.33
CA GLU A 455 -11.30 -16.27 -25.02
C GLU A 455 -9.97 -15.58 -24.68
N SER A 456 -9.11 -15.34 -25.67
CA SER A 456 -7.92 -14.49 -25.50
C SER A 456 -8.30 -13.06 -25.11
N MET A 457 -9.32 -12.47 -25.74
CA MET A 457 -9.84 -11.14 -25.35
C MET A 457 -10.38 -11.14 -23.92
N ARG A 458 -11.14 -12.17 -23.53
CA ARG A 458 -11.64 -12.31 -22.15
C ARG A 458 -10.49 -12.44 -21.14
N THR A 459 -9.43 -13.18 -21.50
CA THR A 459 -8.22 -13.32 -20.68
C THR A 459 -7.52 -11.98 -20.52
N TRP A 460 -7.36 -11.20 -21.58
CA TRP A 460 -6.83 -9.82 -21.51
C TRP A 460 -7.68 -8.89 -20.66
N ILE A 461 -9.00 -8.95 -20.78
CA ILE A 461 -9.92 -8.20 -19.91
C ILE A 461 -9.68 -8.59 -18.45
N GLY A 462 -9.57 -9.88 -18.14
CA GLY A 462 -9.29 -10.37 -16.79
C GLY A 462 -7.94 -9.89 -16.26
N ILE A 463 -6.90 -9.87 -17.09
CA ILE A 463 -5.58 -9.30 -16.75
C ILE A 463 -5.71 -7.81 -16.43
N LEU A 464 -6.39 -7.02 -17.28
CA LEU A 464 -6.57 -5.59 -17.07
C LEU A 464 -7.38 -5.29 -15.81
N VAL A 465 -8.49 -6.00 -15.59
CA VAL A 465 -9.29 -5.87 -14.36
C VAL A 465 -8.42 -6.15 -13.14
N LEU A 466 -7.66 -7.24 -13.14
CA LEU A 466 -6.85 -7.62 -11.99
C LEU A 466 -5.65 -6.68 -11.77
N ASP A 467 -4.97 -6.24 -12.82
CA ASP A 467 -3.85 -5.28 -12.74
C ASP A 467 -4.31 -3.91 -12.23
N ARG A 468 -5.48 -3.43 -12.68
CA ARG A 468 -6.08 -2.17 -12.20
C ARG A 468 -6.62 -2.28 -10.78
N CYS A 469 -7.27 -3.39 -10.43
CA CYS A 469 -7.71 -3.64 -9.06
C CYS A 469 -6.54 -3.96 -8.12
N LEU A 470 -5.36 -4.31 -8.63
CA LEU A 470 -4.17 -4.39 -7.81
C LEU A 470 -3.65 -3.01 -7.39
N ASP A 471 -4.17 -1.89 -7.92
CA ASP A 471 -3.78 -0.49 -7.61
C ASP A 471 -4.64 0.18 -6.52
N PHE A 472 -5.38 -0.58 -5.70
CA PHE A 472 -6.23 0.00 -4.66
C PHE A 472 -5.42 0.87 -3.70
N VAL A 473 -5.89 2.08 -3.37
CA VAL A 473 -5.17 3.06 -2.55
C VAL A 473 -5.82 3.15 -1.16
N ASP A 474 -4.95 3.41 -0.17
CA ASP A 474 -5.20 3.98 1.15
C ASP A 474 -5.33 3.04 2.38
N VAL A 475 -4.18 2.72 2.97
CA VAL A 475 -4.05 2.34 4.39
C VAL A 475 -2.66 2.81 4.94
N PRO A 476 -2.48 3.21 6.23
CA PRO A 476 -1.20 3.72 6.78
C PRO A 476 -0.31 2.66 7.47
N PHE A 477 0.95 2.53 7.02
CA PHE A 477 2.09 1.74 7.56
C PHE A 477 2.07 0.18 7.69
N ASP A 478 3.19 -0.39 7.23
CA ASP A 478 3.91 -1.64 7.53
C ASP A 478 3.62 -3.03 6.90
N LEU A 479 2.51 -3.34 6.24
CA LEU A 479 2.35 -4.69 5.61
C LEU A 479 1.45 -4.73 4.36
N ARG A 480 1.76 -4.00 3.26
CA ARG A 480 0.79 -3.84 2.13
C ARG A 480 1.38 -4.00 0.73
N TYR A 481 0.88 -4.98 -0.03
CA TYR A 481 1.29 -5.27 -1.42
C TYR A 481 0.10 -5.71 -2.33
N ILE A 482 -1.16 -5.38 -2.00
CA ILE A 482 -1.95 -4.81 -3.11
C ILE A 482 -1.29 -3.44 -3.27
N ALA A 483 -1.13 -2.88 -4.46
CA ALA A 483 -0.48 -1.60 -4.71
C ALA A 483 -1.24 -0.40 -4.08
N ILE A 484 -1.32 -0.44 -2.76
CA ILE A 484 -1.96 0.45 -1.79
C ILE A 484 -0.90 1.24 -1.07
N GLU A 485 0.07 1.78 -1.82
CA GLU A 485 0.85 2.93 -1.36
C GLU A 485 1.10 3.87 -2.55
N ASN A 486 0.25 4.89 -2.64
CA ASN A 486 0.48 6.17 -3.30
C ASN A 486 0.66 6.21 -4.83
N GLY A 487 0.15 5.24 -5.61
CA GLY A 487 0.30 5.29 -7.07
C GLY A 487 1.76 5.45 -7.53
N LYS A 488 2.74 5.01 -6.71
CA LYS A 488 4.16 5.19 -7.03
C LYS A 488 4.54 4.46 -8.33
N TRP A 489 3.81 3.39 -8.63
CA TRP A 489 3.98 2.61 -9.84
C TRP A 489 2.60 2.43 -10.48
N PRO A 490 2.40 2.90 -11.72
CA PRO A 490 1.16 2.66 -12.42
C PRO A 490 0.96 1.15 -12.64
N PRO A 491 -0.28 0.69 -12.93
CA PRO A 491 -0.56 -0.68 -13.37
C PRO A 491 0.43 -1.11 -14.45
N VAL A 492 0.84 -2.38 -14.44
CA VAL A 492 1.86 -2.90 -15.37
C VAL A 492 1.44 -2.71 -16.82
N THR A 493 0.14 -2.71 -17.06
CA THR A 493 -0.50 -2.52 -18.36
C THR A 493 -0.56 -1.05 -18.82
N ARG A 494 -0.34 -0.08 -17.93
CA ARG A 494 -0.39 1.36 -18.30
C ARG A 494 0.72 1.70 -19.30
N GLY A 495 0.33 2.37 -20.38
CA GLY A 495 1.25 2.75 -21.46
C GLY A 495 1.69 1.60 -22.39
N ARG A 496 1.13 0.38 -22.22
CA ARG A 496 1.35 -0.75 -23.13
C ARG A 496 0.25 -0.84 -24.17
N THR A 497 0.58 -1.35 -25.35
CA THR A 497 -0.39 -1.64 -26.42
C THR A 497 -0.96 -3.03 -26.24
N PHE A 498 -2.27 -3.14 -26.10
CA PHE A 498 -3.02 -4.40 -26.04
C PHE A 498 -4.11 -4.41 -27.14
N PRO A 499 -4.77 -5.55 -27.43
CA PRO A 499 -5.81 -5.63 -28.45
C PRO A 499 -6.93 -4.59 -28.26
N ASP A 500 -7.60 -4.15 -29.33
CA ASP A 500 -8.73 -3.21 -29.22
C ASP A 500 -9.96 -3.91 -28.62
N LEU A 501 -10.03 -3.87 -27.28
CA LEU A 501 -11.12 -4.46 -26.49
C LEU A 501 -12.41 -3.62 -26.56
N SER A 502 -12.35 -2.39 -27.06
CA SER A 502 -13.51 -1.50 -27.16
C SER A 502 -14.51 -1.96 -28.22
N LEU A 503 -14.04 -2.70 -29.23
CA LEU A 503 -14.88 -3.36 -30.23
C LEU A 503 -15.57 -4.61 -29.68
N TYR A 504 -14.89 -5.37 -28.81
CA TYR A 504 -15.47 -6.54 -28.14
C TYR A 504 -16.64 -6.12 -27.24
N VAL A 505 -16.42 -5.13 -26.36
CA VAL A 505 -17.46 -4.60 -25.48
C VAL A 505 -18.65 -4.04 -26.27
N ARG A 506 -18.38 -3.29 -27.36
CA ARG A 506 -19.44 -2.74 -28.23
C ARG A 506 -20.21 -3.83 -28.99
N SER A 507 -19.54 -4.89 -29.43
CA SER A 507 -20.18 -6.01 -30.12
C SER A 507 -21.18 -6.73 -29.21
N GLN A 508 -20.81 -6.96 -27.95
CA GLN A 508 -21.65 -7.57 -26.91
C GLN A 508 -22.85 -6.69 -26.52
N ALA A 509 -22.69 -5.36 -26.52
CA ALA A 509 -23.80 -4.43 -26.26
C ALA A 509 -24.80 -4.33 -27.42
N SER A 510 -24.36 -4.61 -28.65
CA SER A 510 -25.17 -4.45 -29.87
C SER A 510 -26.10 -5.62 -30.20
N THR A 511 -25.94 -6.78 -29.55
CA THR A 511 -26.71 -8.01 -29.85
C THR A 511 -28.14 -8.02 -29.32
N SER A 512 -28.56 -7.03 -28.52
CA SER A 512 -29.96 -6.88 -28.12
C SER A 512 -30.23 -5.47 -27.58
N THR A 513 -31.16 -4.74 -28.21
CA THR A 513 -31.60 -3.41 -27.75
C THR A 513 -32.45 -3.46 -26.47
N SER A 514 -32.68 -4.65 -25.90
CA SER A 514 -33.58 -4.88 -24.75
C SER A 514 -32.98 -5.71 -23.61
N SER A 515 -31.72 -6.14 -23.67
CA SER A 515 -31.09 -6.91 -22.59
C SER A 515 -29.89 -6.16 -22.00
N PRO A 516 -29.68 -6.23 -20.66
CA PRO A 516 -28.56 -5.57 -20.01
C PRO A 516 -27.21 -6.08 -20.55
N CYS A 517 -26.21 -5.20 -20.58
CA CYS A 517 -24.85 -5.54 -21.00
C CYS A 517 -24.31 -6.70 -20.15
N PRO A 518 -23.51 -7.64 -20.71
CA PRO A 518 -22.97 -8.74 -19.93
C PRO A 518 -22.15 -8.28 -18.71
N PRO A 519 -22.26 -8.95 -17.55
CA PRO A 519 -21.59 -8.56 -16.30
C PRO A 519 -20.06 -8.38 -16.44
N PHE A 520 -19.41 -9.19 -17.28
CA PHE A 520 -17.96 -9.09 -17.47
C PHE A 520 -17.53 -7.83 -18.24
N SER A 521 -18.36 -7.34 -19.15
CA SER A 521 -18.13 -6.05 -19.83
C SER A 521 -18.31 -4.89 -18.85
N ARG A 522 -19.34 -4.97 -17.99
CA ARG A 522 -19.54 -3.99 -16.90
C ARG A 522 -18.39 -3.98 -15.91
N LEU A 523 -17.82 -5.14 -15.58
CA LEU A 523 -16.65 -5.27 -14.74
C LEU A 523 -15.43 -4.58 -15.35
N PHE A 524 -15.22 -4.76 -16.66
CA PHE A 524 -14.16 -4.06 -17.38
C PHE A 524 -14.35 -2.54 -17.36
N GLU A 525 -15.55 -2.05 -17.68
CA GLU A 525 -15.90 -0.62 -17.60
C GLU A 525 -15.69 -0.05 -16.19
N ALA A 526 -16.11 -0.78 -15.15
CA ALA A 526 -15.89 -0.41 -13.76
C ALA A 526 -14.39 -0.28 -13.43
N SER A 527 -13.58 -1.24 -13.86
CA SER A 527 -12.12 -1.22 -13.65
C SER A 527 -11.43 -0.06 -14.36
N ASP A 528 -11.92 0.33 -15.55
CA ASP A 528 -11.39 1.45 -16.33
C ASP A 528 -11.71 2.80 -15.67
N LEU A 529 -12.93 2.96 -15.15
CA LEU A 529 -13.31 4.14 -14.38
C LEU A 529 -12.56 4.22 -13.05
N LEU A 530 -12.30 3.09 -12.40
CA LEU A 530 -11.47 3.02 -11.21
C LEU A 530 -10.03 3.50 -11.51
N ASP A 531 -9.41 3.01 -12.59
CA ASP A 531 -8.06 3.42 -13.02
C ASP A 531 -7.98 4.93 -13.31
N LYS A 532 -9.02 5.49 -13.95
CA LYS A 532 -9.15 6.95 -14.16
C LYS A 532 -9.27 7.71 -12.85
N ALA A 533 -10.04 7.20 -11.88
CA ALA A 533 -10.14 7.80 -10.56
C ALA A 533 -8.78 7.79 -9.85
N HIS A 534 -8.06 6.67 -9.90
CA HIS A 534 -6.71 6.57 -9.35
C HIS A 534 -5.75 7.57 -9.98
N THR A 535 -5.76 7.68 -11.31
CA THR A 535 -4.91 8.62 -12.05
C THR A 535 -5.22 10.05 -11.65
N ALA A 536 -6.50 10.44 -11.67
CA ALA A 536 -6.93 11.80 -11.31
C ALA A 536 -6.57 12.18 -9.86
N LEU A 537 -6.58 11.21 -8.93
CA LEU A 537 -6.27 11.44 -7.52
C LEU A 537 -4.76 11.43 -7.22
N ASN A 538 -3.99 10.57 -7.88
CA ASN A 538 -2.59 10.29 -7.49
C ASN A 538 -1.54 10.81 -8.48
N GLU A 539 -1.93 11.15 -9.72
CA GLU A 539 -1.05 11.74 -10.73
C GLU A 539 -1.51 13.17 -11.12
N PRO A 540 -1.68 14.10 -10.16
CA PRO A 540 -2.18 15.43 -10.46
C PRO A 540 -1.20 16.20 -11.35
N THR A 541 -1.75 16.95 -12.31
CA THR A 541 -1.00 17.93 -13.10
C THR A 541 -0.62 19.15 -12.25
N ALA A 542 0.20 20.05 -12.80
CA ALA A 542 0.52 21.31 -12.13
C ALA A 542 -0.68 22.26 -11.96
N SER A 543 -1.79 22.02 -12.66
CA SER A 543 -2.99 22.88 -12.63
C SER A 543 -4.04 22.33 -11.67
N HIS A 544 -4.20 22.97 -10.51
CA HIS A 544 -5.18 22.54 -9.50
C HIS A 544 -6.63 22.57 -10.00
N SER A 545 -7.02 23.58 -10.78
CA SER A 545 -8.38 23.68 -11.33
C SER A 545 -8.68 22.55 -12.31
N PHE A 546 -7.72 22.20 -13.16
CA PHE A 546 -7.84 21.07 -14.09
C PHE A 546 -7.99 19.75 -13.34
N ASN A 547 -7.15 19.48 -12.34
CA ASN A 547 -7.23 18.24 -11.55
C ASN A 547 -8.57 18.12 -10.82
N MET A 548 -9.09 19.24 -10.30
CA MET A 548 -10.40 19.26 -9.64
C MET A 548 -11.53 18.97 -10.64
N GLU A 549 -11.52 19.59 -11.81
CA GLU A 549 -12.49 19.31 -12.88
C GLU A 549 -12.44 17.85 -13.34
N GLU A 550 -11.23 17.29 -13.45
CA GLU A 550 -11.00 15.89 -13.82
C GLU A 550 -11.57 14.93 -12.77
N VAL A 551 -11.28 15.13 -11.48
CA VAL A 551 -11.86 14.34 -10.38
C VAL A 551 -13.39 14.46 -10.36
N ILE A 552 -13.94 15.67 -10.52
CA ILE A 552 -15.39 15.90 -10.56
C ILE A 552 -16.02 15.15 -11.74
N LEU A 553 -15.38 15.16 -12.91
CA LEU A 553 -15.87 14.46 -14.09
C LEU A 553 -15.89 12.94 -13.86
N VAL A 554 -14.79 12.39 -13.34
CA VAL A 554 -14.69 10.95 -13.02
C VAL A 554 -15.74 10.54 -12.00
N VAL A 555 -15.93 11.31 -10.92
CA VAL A 555 -16.96 11.05 -9.91
C VAL A 555 -18.37 11.08 -10.49
N LYS A 556 -18.68 12.04 -11.38
CA LYS A 556 -19.97 12.10 -12.08
C LYS A 556 -20.20 10.88 -12.96
N THR A 557 -19.17 10.43 -13.69
CA THR A 557 -19.26 9.24 -14.52
C THR A 557 -19.45 7.99 -13.68
N LEU A 558 -18.66 7.80 -12.61
CA LEU A 558 -18.81 6.69 -11.65
C LEU A 558 -20.20 6.69 -11.01
N SER A 559 -20.71 7.83 -10.57
CA SER A 559 -22.04 7.93 -9.94
C SER A 559 -23.17 7.57 -10.90
N SER A 560 -23.06 8.01 -12.16
CA SER A 560 -24.02 7.69 -13.21
C SER A 560 -23.98 6.19 -13.55
N PHE A 561 -22.78 5.63 -13.63
CA PHE A 561 -22.57 4.22 -13.89
C PHE A 561 -23.07 3.33 -12.75
N GLU A 562 -22.78 3.71 -11.51
CA GLU A 562 -23.27 3.05 -10.31
C GLU A 562 -24.80 3.02 -10.24
N THR A 563 -25.45 4.14 -10.56
CA THR A 563 -26.92 4.23 -10.61
C THR A 563 -27.49 3.25 -11.63
N LEU A 564 -26.86 3.15 -12.79
CA LEU A 564 -27.24 2.18 -13.83
C LEU A 564 -27.07 0.74 -13.33
N LEU A 565 -25.93 0.41 -12.74
CA LEU A 565 -25.66 -0.94 -12.22
C LEU A 565 -26.68 -1.34 -11.13
N ARG A 566 -27.05 -0.40 -10.24
CA ARG A 566 -28.08 -0.64 -9.22
C ARG A 566 -29.47 -0.92 -9.80
N GLN A 567 -29.77 -0.42 -10.98
CA GLN A 567 -31.03 -0.68 -11.69
C GLN A 567 -31.00 -2.03 -12.43
N GLU A 568 -29.85 -2.41 -12.98
CA GLU A 568 -29.65 -3.68 -13.68
C GLU A 568 -29.57 -4.87 -12.72
N ILE A 569 -28.99 -4.68 -11.53
CA ILE A 569 -28.68 -5.77 -10.58
C ILE A 569 -29.76 -5.92 -9.49
N PRO A 570 -30.38 -7.11 -9.32
CA PRO A 570 -31.32 -7.38 -8.24
C PRO A 570 -30.70 -7.16 -6.84
N GLU A 571 -31.47 -6.64 -5.88
CA GLU A 571 -30.98 -6.32 -4.52
C GLU A 571 -30.21 -7.47 -3.86
N LYS A 572 -30.72 -8.70 -3.93
CA LYS A 572 -30.10 -9.88 -3.32
C LYS A 572 -28.76 -10.28 -3.95
N SER A 573 -28.49 -9.81 -5.17
CA SER A 573 -27.29 -10.15 -5.94
C SER A 573 -26.21 -9.06 -5.86
N LYS A 574 -26.51 -7.88 -5.30
CA LYS A 574 -25.58 -6.73 -5.27
C LYS A 574 -24.26 -7.02 -4.57
N LEU A 575 -24.28 -7.85 -3.52
CA LEU A 575 -23.07 -8.27 -2.80
C LEU A 575 -22.14 -9.16 -3.65
N TYR A 576 -22.70 -9.87 -4.63
CA TYR A 576 -21.97 -10.77 -5.53
C TYR A 576 -21.59 -10.10 -6.86
N ALA A 577 -21.97 -8.84 -7.05
CA ALA A 577 -21.71 -8.08 -8.27
C ALA A 577 -20.35 -7.36 -8.19
N SER A 578 -19.35 -7.91 -8.88
CA SER A 578 -17.97 -7.41 -8.85
C SER A 578 -17.82 -6.04 -9.51
N ASP A 579 -18.58 -5.79 -10.58
CA ASP A 579 -18.71 -4.52 -11.29
C ASP A 579 -19.25 -3.40 -10.39
N LEU A 580 -20.35 -3.66 -9.68
CA LEU A 580 -20.91 -2.71 -8.71
C LEU A 580 -19.93 -2.46 -7.57
N THR A 581 -19.27 -3.52 -7.08
CA THR A 581 -18.26 -3.43 -6.02
C THR A 581 -17.11 -2.52 -6.42
N ILE A 582 -16.50 -2.76 -7.59
CA ILE A 582 -15.35 -1.97 -8.09
C ILE A 582 -15.74 -0.51 -8.37
N CYS A 583 -16.92 -0.29 -8.97
CA CYS A 583 -17.44 1.06 -9.17
C CYS A 583 -17.63 1.79 -7.82
N THR A 584 -18.19 1.10 -6.83
CA THR A 584 -18.39 1.63 -5.47
C THR A 584 -17.06 1.95 -4.79
N ILE A 585 -16.03 1.12 -4.97
CA ILE A 585 -14.68 1.40 -4.46
C ILE A 585 -14.14 2.70 -5.07
N GLY A 586 -14.28 2.90 -6.38
CA GLY A 586 -13.83 4.14 -7.04
C GLY A 586 -14.51 5.40 -6.47
N LEU A 587 -15.83 5.34 -6.22
CA LEU A 587 -16.57 6.41 -5.55
C LEU A 587 -16.09 6.62 -4.11
N LEU A 588 -15.91 5.53 -3.36
CA LEU A 588 -15.47 5.58 -1.97
C LEU A 588 -14.12 6.27 -1.83
N LEU A 589 -13.13 5.87 -2.63
CA LEU A 589 -11.79 6.46 -2.64
C LEU A 589 -11.82 7.94 -3.04
N SER A 590 -12.62 8.29 -4.04
CA SER A 590 -12.77 9.69 -4.49
C SER A 590 -13.38 10.58 -3.41
N PHE A 591 -14.44 10.11 -2.74
CA PHE A 591 -15.09 10.87 -1.67
C PHE A 591 -14.24 10.94 -0.41
N GLU A 592 -13.50 9.88 -0.07
CA GLU A 592 -12.54 9.89 1.03
C GLU A 592 -11.44 10.91 0.79
N SER A 593 -10.80 10.87 -0.38
CA SER A 593 -9.77 11.86 -0.75
C SER A 593 -10.32 13.28 -0.72
N GLY A 594 -11.52 13.51 -1.26
CA GLY A 594 -12.19 14.82 -1.20
C GLY A 594 -12.49 15.28 0.23
N SER A 595 -12.89 14.36 1.12
CA SER A 595 -13.14 14.66 2.53
C SER A 595 -11.87 14.93 3.34
N LYS A 596 -10.70 14.47 2.86
CA LYS A 596 -9.39 14.73 3.47
C LYS A 596 -8.67 15.96 2.86
N ALA A 597 -9.20 16.51 1.76
CA ALA A 597 -8.58 17.64 1.06
C ALA A 597 -8.57 18.93 1.90
N GLN A 598 -7.44 19.65 1.88
CA GLN A 598 -7.30 20.95 2.53
C GLN A 598 -8.13 22.01 1.78
N CYS A 599 -8.98 22.74 2.50
CA CYS A 599 -9.86 23.76 1.92
C CYS A 599 -9.13 25.10 1.85
N ILE A 600 -8.62 25.47 0.67
CA ILE A 600 -7.90 26.74 0.45
C ILE A 600 -8.85 27.85 0.01
N ASP A 601 -9.90 27.52 -0.76
CA ASP A 601 -10.92 28.45 -1.24
C ASP A 601 -12.36 27.97 -0.93
N GLU A 602 -13.35 28.79 -1.30
CA GLU A 602 -14.77 28.52 -1.06
C GLU A 602 -15.30 27.35 -1.90
N ASP A 603 -14.79 27.17 -3.12
CA ASP A 603 -15.18 26.08 -4.03
C ASP A 603 -14.66 24.72 -3.52
N MET A 604 -13.44 24.67 -3.00
CA MET A 604 -12.84 23.53 -2.31
C MET A 604 -13.61 23.18 -1.05
N ARG A 605 -14.09 24.18 -0.29
CA ARG A 605 -14.93 23.95 0.89
C ARG A 605 -16.28 23.34 0.52
N ASN A 606 -16.89 23.80 -0.57
CA ASN A 606 -18.12 23.20 -1.09
C ASN A 606 -17.87 21.76 -1.54
N CYS A 607 -16.79 21.50 -2.27
CA CYS A 607 -16.39 20.15 -2.70
C CYS A 607 -16.11 19.22 -1.51
N HIS A 608 -15.43 19.71 -0.48
CA HIS A 608 -15.17 18.98 0.75
C HIS A 608 -16.47 18.59 1.46
N ASN A 609 -17.39 19.54 1.65
CA ASN A 609 -18.69 19.28 2.30
C ASN A 609 -19.53 18.27 1.50
N LEU A 610 -19.56 18.40 0.16
CA LEU A 610 -20.23 17.46 -0.73
C LEU A 610 -19.60 16.07 -0.64
N ALA A 611 -18.26 15.98 -0.67
CA ALA A 611 -17.54 14.71 -0.54
C ALA A 611 -17.81 14.05 0.81
N GLN A 612 -17.80 14.80 1.91
CA GLN A 612 -18.11 14.29 3.24
C GLN A 612 -19.54 13.75 3.34
N GLY A 613 -20.53 14.49 2.82
CA GLY A 613 -21.93 14.06 2.78
C GLY A 613 -22.15 12.82 1.91
N SER A 614 -21.55 12.79 0.71
CA SER A 614 -21.60 11.64 -0.20
C SER A 614 -20.91 10.41 0.41
N LEU A 615 -19.79 10.60 1.13
CA LEU A 615 -19.08 9.52 1.82
C LEU A 615 -19.95 8.89 2.91
N GLU A 616 -20.61 9.70 3.75
CA GLU A 616 -21.52 9.17 4.78
C GLU A 616 -22.72 8.43 4.18
N SER A 617 -23.28 8.94 3.08
CA SER A 617 -24.35 8.26 2.34
C SER A 617 -23.88 6.90 1.81
N LEU A 618 -22.68 6.85 1.22
CA LEU A 618 -22.13 5.63 0.65
C LEU A 618 -21.82 4.58 1.72
N VAL A 619 -21.25 5.00 2.85
CA VAL A 619 -21.03 4.14 4.03
C VAL A 619 -22.35 3.53 4.51
N GLU A 620 -23.42 4.32 4.63
CA GLU A 620 -24.72 3.83 5.06
C GLU A 620 -25.30 2.80 4.07
N VAL A 621 -25.16 3.04 2.77
CA VAL A 621 -25.63 2.10 1.74
C VAL A 621 -24.87 0.77 1.80
N ILE A 622 -23.55 0.81 2.00
CA ILE A 622 -22.72 -0.40 2.10
C ILE A 622 -23.03 -1.17 3.38
N VAL A 623 -23.19 -0.48 4.53
CA VAL A 623 -23.56 -1.15 5.78
C VAL A 623 -24.92 -1.83 5.65
N LYS A 624 -25.93 -1.17 5.08
CA LYS A 624 -27.25 -1.78 4.82
C LYS A 624 -27.19 -3.00 3.89
N MET A 625 -26.24 -3.02 2.95
CA MET A 625 -26.02 -4.18 2.08
C MET A 625 -25.50 -5.39 2.87
N ILE A 626 -24.79 -5.16 3.98
CA ILE A 626 -24.07 -6.17 4.76
C ILE A 626 -24.84 -6.61 6.02
N GLU A 627 -25.64 -5.71 6.61
CA GLU A 627 -26.44 -5.93 7.82
C GLU A 627 -27.26 -7.24 7.81
N PRO A 628 -27.98 -7.61 6.73
CA PRO A 628 -28.77 -8.85 6.69
C PRO A 628 -27.95 -10.11 6.97
N PHE A 629 -26.66 -10.08 6.64
CA PHE A 629 -25.73 -11.21 6.75
C PHE A 629 -24.99 -11.26 8.10
N SER A 630 -25.05 -10.17 8.88
CA SER A 630 -24.39 -10.07 10.19
C SER A 630 -25.30 -10.48 11.35
N GLY A 631 -26.63 -10.43 11.14
CA GLY A 631 -27.66 -10.69 12.17
C GLY A 631 -28.24 -12.11 12.21
N GLY A 632 -27.80 -13.03 11.33
CA GLY A 632 -28.25 -14.43 11.33
C GLY A 632 -29.63 -14.71 10.71
N GLU A 633 -30.30 -13.70 10.14
CA GLU A 633 -31.61 -13.87 9.49
C GLU A 633 -31.52 -14.37 8.03
N ASP A 634 -30.46 -14.00 7.29
CA ASP A 634 -30.20 -14.47 5.92
C ASP A 634 -28.73 -14.93 5.81
N ASN A 635 -28.49 -16.19 5.42
CA ASN A 635 -27.12 -16.73 5.34
C ASN A 635 -26.46 -16.34 4.01
N MET A 636 -25.35 -15.61 4.08
CA MET A 636 -24.50 -15.33 2.92
C MET A 636 -23.90 -16.63 2.37
N ASP A 637 -24.05 -16.90 1.07
CA ASP A 637 -23.36 -18.04 0.44
C ASP A 637 -21.91 -17.64 0.12
N VAL A 638 -21.05 -17.79 1.12
CA VAL A 638 -19.63 -17.41 1.04
C VAL A 638 -18.88 -18.17 -0.08
N ARG A 639 -19.42 -19.28 -0.60
CA ARG A 639 -18.75 -20.10 -1.62
C ARG A 639 -18.70 -19.45 -3.00
N ILE A 640 -19.66 -18.58 -3.31
CA ILE A 640 -19.77 -17.87 -4.59
C ILE A 640 -19.38 -16.39 -4.47
N LEU A 641 -18.88 -15.98 -3.31
CA LEU A 641 -18.54 -14.60 -3.02
C LEU A 641 -17.29 -14.16 -3.82
N PRO A 642 -17.35 -13.11 -4.66
CA PRO A 642 -16.17 -12.58 -5.32
C PRO A 642 -15.19 -11.95 -4.32
N PRO A 643 -13.88 -12.02 -4.56
CA PRO A 643 -12.88 -11.50 -3.62
C PRO A 643 -12.85 -9.96 -3.49
N PHE A 644 -13.34 -9.22 -4.49
CA PHE A 644 -13.28 -7.75 -4.49
C PHE A 644 -14.12 -7.10 -3.37
N VAL A 645 -15.21 -7.75 -2.96
CA VAL A 645 -16.13 -7.21 -1.93
C VAL A 645 -15.45 -7.10 -0.57
N ILE A 646 -14.47 -7.97 -0.28
CA ILE A 646 -13.77 -7.98 1.00
C ILE A 646 -13.03 -6.65 1.21
N TYR A 647 -12.38 -6.15 0.15
CA TYR A 647 -11.69 -4.86 0.21
C TYR A 647 -12.68 -3.71 0.43
N LEU A 648 -13.83 -3.73 -0.24
CA LEU A 648 -14.89 -2.73 -0.03
C LEU A 648 -15.34 -2.71 1.43
N VAL A 649 -15.64 -3.86 2.03
CA VAL A 649 -16.06 -3.96 3.43
C VAL A 649 -14.96 -3.46 4.37
N TYR A 650 -13.72 -3.90 4.14
CA TYR A 650 -12.57 -3.47 4.91
C TYR A 650 -12.36 -1.95 4.85
N LYS A 651 -12.40 -1.36 3.64
CA LYS A 651 -12.15 0.07 3.46
C LYS A 651 -13.21 0.92 4.16
N VAL A 652 -14.48 0.51 4.08
CA VAL A 652 -15.54 1.15 4.86
C VAL A 652 -15.31 1.01 6.36
N ALA A 653 -14.90 -0.17 6.84
CA ALA A 653 -14.58 -0.38 8.26
C ALA A 653 -13.42 0.50 8.72
N ALA A 654 -12.40 0.68 7.90
CA ALA A 654 -11.27 1.56 8.18
C ALA A 654 -11.72 3.02 8.29
N ILE A 655 -12.53 3.51 7.34
CA ILE A 655 -13.09 4.87 7.35
C ILE A 655 -13.95 5.10 8.59
N VAL A 656 -14.81 4.13 8.96
CA VAL A 656 -15.64 4.23 10.16
C VAL A 656 -14.78 4.22 11.43
N THR A 657 -13.72 3.40 11.47
CA THR A 657 -12.77 3.36 12.60
C THR A 657 -12.06 4.69 12.78
N GLU A 658 -11.54 5.27 11.70
CA GLU A 658 -10.90 6.59 11.68
C GLU A 658 -11.87 7.68 12.18
N ARG A 659 -13.12 7.70 11.70
CA ARG A 659 -14.14 8.66 12.15
C ARG A 659 -14.51 8.51 13.63
N VAL A 660 -14.66 7.27 14.10
CA VAL A 660 -14.90 6.99 15.53
C VAL A 660 -13.75 7.47 16.39
N TRP A 661 -12.52 7.35 15.89
CA TRP A 661 -11.32 7.85 16.56
C TRP A 661 -11.31 9.39 16.66
N ILE A 662 -11.69 10.11 15.59
CA ILE A 662 -11.73 11.58 15.55
C ILE A 662 -12.87 12.15 16.40
N ASP A 663 -14.10 11.64 16.23
CA ASP A 663 -15.33 12.25 16.77
C ASP A 663 -15.80 11.61 18.10
N GLY A 664 -15.10 10.59 18.59
CA GLY A 664 -15.44 9.87 19.82
C GLY A 664 -16.55 8.80 19.69
N GLY A 665 -17.14 8.68 18.50
CA GLY A 665 -18.09 7.62 18.10
C GLY A 665 -19.48 7.70 18.73
N SER A 666 -20.52 7.44 17.93
CA SER A 666 -21.89 7.23 18.44
C SER A 666 -22.22 5.74 18.56
N ARG A 667 -23.24 5.37 19.34
CA ARG A 667 -23.72 3.97 19.43
C ARG A 667 -24.00 3.37 18.04
N ARG A 668 -24.57 4.15 17.12
CA ARG A 668 -24.79 3.76 15.72
C ARG A 668 -23.48 3.49 14.98
N SER A 669 -22.44 4.29 15.22
CA SER A 669 -21.12 4.11 14.60
C SER A 669 -20.45 2.81 15.05
N PHE A 670 -20.55 2.49 16.35
CA PHE A 670 -20.06 1.22 16.89
C PHE A 670 -20.86 0.02 16.37
N GLN A 671 -22.18 0.14 16.20
CA GLN A 671 -23.02 -0.90 15.57
C GLN A 671 -22.62 -1.16 14.11
N ARG A 672 -22.44 -0.09 13.32
CA ARG A 672 -21.95 -0.19 11.93
C ARG A 672 -20.58 -0.86 11.88
N LEU A 673 -19.65 -0.43 12.74
CA LEU A 673 -18.31 -1.00 12.79
C LEU A 673 -18.33 -2.49 13.17
N LYS A 674 -19.18 -2.87 14.13
CA LYS A 674 -19.39 -4.28 14.49
C LYS A 674 -19.89 -5.11 13.31
N ALA A 675 -20.95 -4.67 12.63
CA ALA A 675 -21.50 -5.38 11.47
C ALA A 675 -20.46 -5.57 10.36
N LEU A 676 -19.63 -4.55 10.08
CA LEU A 676 -18.56 -4.67 9.09
C LEU A 676 -17.48 -5.69 9.49
N ARG A 677 -17.12 -5.75 10.78
CA ARG A 677 -16.14 -6.70 11.30
C ARG A 677 -16.69 -8.13 11.30
N ASP A 678 -17.94 -8.31 11.70
CA ASP A 678 -18.63 -9.60 11.66
C ASP A 678 -18.72 -10.11 10.21
N ALA A 679 -18.98 -9.23 9.26
CA ALA A 679 -18.97 -9.56 7.84
C ALA A 679 -17.58 -9.98 7.33
N LEU A 680 -16.51 -9.25 7.67
CA LEU A 680 -15.14 -9.67 7.32
C LEU A 680 -14.78 -11.03 7.91
N GLN A 681 -15.24 -11.32 9.13
CA GLN A 681 -15.04 -12.62 9.78
C GLN A 681 -15.83 -13.73 9.11
N LEU A 682 -17.02 -13.45 8.58
CA LEU A 682 -17.79 -14.40 7.79
C LEU A 682 -17.14 -14.64 6.42
N MET A 683 -16.65 -13.58 5.76
CA MET A 683 -15.94 -13.65 4.48
C MET A 683 -14.60 -14.39 4.59
N SER A 684 -13.94 -14.36 5.75
CA SER A 684 -12.67 -15.06 5.97
C SER A 684 -12.76 -16.58 5.87
N GLN A 685 -13.96 -17.14 6.03
CA GLN A 685 -14.23 -18.57 5.80
C GLN A 685 -13.96 -18.99 4.34
N ARG A 686 -14.02 -18.04 3.41
CA ARG A 686 -13.70 -18.27 2.01
C ARG A 686 -12.35 -17.67 1.62
N TRP A 687 -12.04 -16.48 2.11
CA TRP A 687 -10.94 -15.66 1.63
C TRP A 687 -10.09 -15.16 2.79
N LEU A 688 -8.85 -15.65 2.92
CA LEU A 688 -7.94 -15.29 4.03
C LEU A 688 -7.63 -13.78 4.10
N ALA A 689 -7.86 -13.02 3.01
CA ALA A 689 -7.78 -11.57 3.05
C ALA A 689 -8.70 -10.94 4.13
N GLY A 690 -9.86 -11.55 4.41
CA GLY A 690 -10.77 -11.07 5.46
C GLY A 690 -10.13 -11.06 6.86
N GLU A 691 -9.42 -12.13 7.22
CA GLU A 691 -8.68 -12.22 8.50
C GLU A 691 -7.51 -11.23 8.53
N ARG A 692 -6.78 -11.11 7.41
CA ARG A 692 -5.70 -10.12 7.28
C ARG A 692 -6.22 -8.69 7.48
N TYR A 693 -7.35 -8.35 6.88
CA TYR A 693 -7.99 -7.04 7.03
C TYR A 693 -8.52 -6.80 8.44
N LEU A 694 -9.05 -7.83 9.11
CA LEU A 694 -9.41 -7.74 10.52
C LEU A 694 -8.21 -7.45 11.41
N ASN A 695 -7.06 -8.07 11.13
CA ASN A 695 -5.82 -7.80 11.86
C ASN A 695 -5.34 -6.36 11.67
N LEU A 696 -5.41 -5.82 10.44
CA LEU A 696 -5.12 -4.40 10.20
C LEU A 696 -6.08 -3.49 10.98
N LEU A 697 -7.39 -3.79 10.97
CA LEU A 697 -8.34 -3.04 11.78
C LEU A 697 -8.06 -3.16 13.28
N ASN A 698 -7.56 -4.31 13.76
CA ASN A 698 -7.19 -4.50 15.17
C ASN A 698 -6.05 -3.56 15.57
N GLU A 699 -5.03 -3.43 14.71
CA GLU A 699 -3.90 -2.51 14.91
C GLU A 699 -4.37 -1.05 15.00
N ASP A 700 -5.37 -0.67 14.19
CA ASP A 700 -5.97 0.67 14.18
C ASP A 700 -7.01 0.90 15.30
N THR A 701 -7.40 -0.14 16.05
CA THR A 701 -8.47 -0.05 17.07
C THR A 701 -7.91 0.16 18.48
N THR A 702 -8.17 1.35 19.05
CA THR A 702 -7.77 1.67 20.44
C THR A 702 -8.54 0.87 21.51
N PRO A 703 -7.99 0.66 22.73
CA PRO A 703 -8.69 -0.04 23.83
C PRO A 703 -10.08 0.55 24.17
N ARG A 704 -10.25 1.88 23.99
CA ARG A 704 -11.54 2.55 24.17
C ARG A 704 -12.59 2.09 23.16
N ILE A 705 -12.20 1.94 21.89
CA ILE A 705 -13.09 1.47 20.82
C ILE A 705 -13.46 0.00 21.08
N TRP A 706 -12.50 -0.82 21.51
CA TRP A 706 -12.76 -2.21 21.91
C TRP A 706 -13.82 -2.32 22.99
N LYS A 707 -13.67 -1.57 24.08
CA LYS A 707 -14.66 -1.55 25.17
C LYS A 707 -16.05 -1.12 24.69
N ALA A 708 -16.12 -0.10 23.83
CA ALA A 708 -17.40 0.36 23.27
C ALA A 708 -18.05 -0.69 22.32
N LEU A 709 -17.25 -1.45 21.57
CA LEU A 709 -17.74 -2.56 20.74
C LEU A 709 -18.30 -3.71 21.61
N GLU A 710 -17.67 -3.99 22.75
CA GLU A 710 -18.17 -4.96 23.74
C GLU A 710 -19.50 -4.50 24.37
N GLU A 711 -19.62 -3.22 24.74
CA GLU A 711 -20.83 -2.64 25.34
C GLU A 711 -22.03 -2.61 24.38
N VAL A 712 -21.78 -2.61 23.06
CA VAL A 712 -22.82 -2.72 22.03
C VAL A 712 -23.27 -4.19 21.83
N GLY A 713 -22.63 -5.15 22.51
CA GLY A 713 -22.98 -6.57 22.53
C GLY A 713 -23.41 -7.09 23.91
N VAL A 714 -24.65 -6.82 24.31
CA VAL A 714 -25.47 -7.69 25.20
C VAL A 714 -26.84 -7.85 24.56
#